data_AF-A0A931Y0Q5-F1
#
_entry.id   AF-A0A931Y0Q5-F1
#
_cell.length_a   1.000
_cell.length_b   1.000
_cell.length_c   1.000
_cell.angle_alpha   90.00
_cell.angle_beta   90.00
_cell.angle_gamma   90.00
#
_symmetry.space_group_name_H-M   'P 1'
#
loop_
_entity.id
_entity.type
_entity.pdbx_description
1 polymer ?
#
loop_
_entity_poly.entity_id
_entity_poly.type
_entity_poly.pdbx_seq_one_letter_code
_entity_poly.pdbx_strand_id
1 'polypeptide(L)'
;MMRFGSKRLHRRPASILALSAVGLAAVALASCSDSEDRQPALARAEQPVADASNTDILADAPYRVQTPDTVIPIEIFVADAWTRSTTLNSVRISLLKGTTWTPLYERSLGLDLSASSDTNEMWLLHVTNAYGGAIPAGTAFTPKNLIGADAAGKTLDFKVDVSASVSLRWSSSYSIRLKVRVGEAPLPHNRGLFTGWFAGDTHTHTMYSNNFAEFGLPHRAMLSGAHAIGLDWQITTDHSCDLDAPKSFPTPGFDRIGSRTERWTFCEETGKPKPACIVRSHVGWANGWLMADDDAKDAMAWAGVPFLFHTGEEVTAKTAGGVTVHTLAYRSGYVQADGSGATKFGVTVDPITATLPNMLAGLPSGAIVYGAHPTQPLPAEVGGGMWTSSDIASARSYPSFKGYEFWNLRKTAAYNAVQNSYGSGGLDPFAKWAPCASTDFECYPYFLDNQAIPFWDGILSGAVDTANPYVYGLAGSDAHGDMNFSTYFTGSTTTFDLDSTTDNALGRVRTVALAPAFTMDAILDALGAGRTVLTDGPLLTFGIDKTGDGTIDQLADGQIGSLHTVPATSNLDLHFKWQTTAEFGDVERVVMVRGTSTTGKTPGSYELLTDPESLGSCKTAPRTAGTCKVTLGHSGALSLPPAGTTYYYRAMALSGAGKFRCLTNPIWITGTDAVAPDAGPPTDAGTGDTGGADTGSTDTGSTDTGVVDTAVTDTASADTAVIDTAIADTAVTDTANADTATDDTAAVDTGSEADSGSSTLDAEAADTGADASVVADSGAAPLPLPEAPTSEADGGCGCAVVGARSDGPIAFGVIALGVVVARRRRRIVPAA
;
A
#
# COMPACT_ATOMS: atom_id res chain seq x y z
N MET A 1 -36.84 48.54 7.54
CA MET A 1 -36.95 49.63 8.55
C MET A 1 -35.64 49.62 9.33
N MET A 2 -34.82 50.68 9.37
CA MET A 2 -34.89 51.85 10.28
C MET A 2 -34.92 51.47 11.78
N ARG A 3 -34.13 52.05 12.71
CA ARG A 3 -33.10 53.12 12.67
C ARG A 3 -32.34 53.23 14.03
N PHE A 4 -31.02 53.53 14.04
CA PHE A 4 -30.17 54.16 15.12
C PHE A 4 -30.21 53.61 16.59
N GLY A 5 -29.28 53.93 17.52
CA GLY A 5 -27.92 54.51 17.38
C GLY A 5 -27.27 55.17 18.64
N SER A 6 -26.32 54.47 19.31
CA SER A 6 -25.06 55.00 19.94
C SER A 6 -24.95 55.58 21.39
N LYS A 7 -23.80 55.23 22.04
CA LYS A 7 -22.89 55.98 22.99
C LYS A 7 -23.18 56.24 24.51
N ARG A 8 -22.33 55.59 25.35
CA ARG A 8 -21.46 56.05 26.52
C ARG A 8 -21.94 57.21 27.45
N LEU A 9 -21.73 57.19 28.79
CA LEU A 9 -20.44 57.38 29.51
C LEU A 9 -20.52 57.19 31.07
N HIS A 10 -19.45 56.67 31.72
CA HIS A 10 -18.97 56.91 33.14
C HIS A 10 -19.89 56.51 34.36
N ARG A 11 -19.43 56.22 35.60
CA ARG A 11 -18.10 55.99 36.25
C ARG A 11 -18.24 55.12 37.55
N ARG A 12 -17.13 54.46 37.95
CA ARG A 12 -16.71 53.70 39.20
C ARG A 12 -17.32 54.08 40.57
N PRO A 13 -17.26 53.24 41.67
CA PRO A 13 -16.07 52.44 42.10
C PRO A 13 -16.23 51.08 42.88
N ALA A 14 -15.09 50.36 43.06
CA ALA A 14 -14.66 49.48 44.19
C ALA A 14 -15.56 48.28 44.64
N SER A 15 -15.11 47.10 45.11
CA SER A 15 -13.84 46.50 45.63
C SER A 15 -13.95 44.94 45.61
N ILE A 16 -12.98 44.05 45.90
CA ILE A 16 -11.48 43.97 45.91
C ILE A 16 -11.11 42.46 45.98
N LEU A 17 -10.20 41.96 45.12
CA LEU A 17 -9.34 40.74 45.27
C LEU A 17 -8.65 40.49 43.90
N ALA A 18 -7.39 40.10 43.73
CA ALA A 18 -6.11 40.24 44.44
C ALA A 18 -5.08 39.53 43.54
N LEU A 19 -4.19 40.26 42.85
CA LEU A 19 -3.22 39.67 41.91
C LEU A 19 -2.01 40.59 41.73
N SER A 20 -0.79 40.05 41.92
CA SER A 20 0.52 40.73 41.76
C SER A 20 1.55 39.68 41.31
N ALA A 21 2.47 39.83 40.35
CA ALA A 21 3.15 41.00 39.75
C ALA A 21 4.26 41.61 40.68
N VAL A 22 5.42 42.10 40.21
CA VAL A 22 6.03 42.17 38.85
C VAL A 22 7.54 42.51 38.94
N GLY A 23 8.32 42.28 37.87
CA GLY A 23 9.63 42.95 37.62
C GLY A 23 10.85 42.38 38.38
N LEU A 24 12.09 42.86 38.15
CA LEU A 24 12.58 43.85 37.18
C LEU A 24 14.08 43.53 36.84
N ALA A 25 14.76 44.37 36.04
CA ALA A 25 16.08 44.05 35.45
C ALA A 25 17.27 44.93 35.95
N ALA A 26 18.49 44.47 35.61
CA ALA A 26 19.74 45.22 35.33
C ALA A 26 20.91 45.30 36.37
N VAL A 27 21.99 44.58 36.03
CA VAL A 27 23.41 45.04 35.87
C VAL A 27 24.33 45.39 37.07
N ALA A 28 25.59 44.89 37.00
CA ALA A 28 26.84 45.30 37.68
C ALA A 28 27.01 44.96 39.20
N LEU A 29 28.22 44.74 39.77
CA LEU A 29 29.62 44.71 39.28
C LEU A 29 30.57 43.94 40.26
N ALA A 30 31.62 43.27 39.77
CA ALA A 30 32.91 42.92 40.45
C ALA A 30 32.92 42.02 41.73
N SER A 31 33.97 41.26 42.09
CA SER A 31 35.21 40.77 41.40
C SER A 31 35.96 39.71 42.25
N CYS A 32 37.07 39.16 41.69
CA CYS A 32 38.16 38.34 42.31
C CYS A 32 37.96 36.82 42.40
N SER A 33 38.96 35.96 42.11
CA SER A 33 40.30 36.21 41.53
C SER A 33 40.99 34.92 41.02
N ASP A 34 41.66 35.02 39.86
CA ASP A 34 42.94 34.39 39.44
C ASP A 34 43.07 32.84 39.43
N SER A 35 43.69 32.23 38.41
CA SER A 35 45.08 32.47 37.96
C SER A 35 45.33 32.35 36.44
N GLU A 36 46.52 32.82 36.04
CA GLU A 36 47.10 32.96 34.68
C GLU A 36 47.45 31.59 34.03
N ASP A 37 47.86 31.44 32.76
CA ASP A 37 48.64 32.33 31.87
C ASP A 37 48.36 32.09 30.35
N ARG A 38 49.07 32.80 29.46
CA ARG A 38 48.72 33.12 28.06
C ARG A 38 49.36 32.20 27.02
N GLN A 39 48.67 32.05 25.87
CA GLN A 39 49.29 32.09 24.53
C GLN A 39 48.38 32.78 23.49
N PRO A 40 48.93 33.37 22.40
CA PRO A 40 48.17 34.14 21.42
C PRO A 40 47.60 33.30 20.26
N ALA A 41 46.75 33.91 19.45
CA ALA A 41 45.98 33.25 18.39
C ALA A 41 46.80 32.77 17.17
N LEU A 42 46.37 31.64 16.61
CA LEU A 42 46.57 31.26 15.20
C LEU A 42 45.20 30.91 14.57
N ALA A 43 45.12 31.01 13.25
CA ALA A 43 43.85 31.04 12.50
C ALA A 43 43.38 29.65 12.00
N ARG A 44 42.21 29.65 11.34
CA ARG A 44 41.45 28.49 10.83
C ARG A 44 40.86 27.56 11.90
N ALA A 45 39.79 28.05 12.53
CA ALA A 45 38.59 27.22 12.63
C ALA A 45 37.81 27.41 11.33
N GLU A 46 37.94 26.45 10.40
CA GLU A 46 37.05 26.41 9.24
C GLU A 46 35.64 26.09 9.72
N GLN A 47 34.68 26.95 9.39
CA GLN A 47 33.26 26.68 9.65
C GLN A 47 32.87 25.47 8.79
N PRO A 48 32.34 24.37 9.36
CA PRO A 48 31.71 23.35 8.56
C PRO A 48 30.43 23.95 7.97
N VAL A 49 30.48 24.36 6.72
CA VAL A 49 29.28 24.67 5.93
C VAL A 49 28.45 23.40 5.91
N ALA A 50 27.21 23.46 6.39
CA ALA A 50 26.28 22.33 6.32
C ALA A 50 26.00 22.04 4.84
N ASP A 51 26.46 20.89 4.37
CA ASP A 51 26.69 20.61 2.96
C ASP A 51 25.63 19.66 2.40
N ALA A 52 24.75 20.19 1.55
CA ALA A 52 23.58 19.52 0.98
C ALA A 52 23.92 18.65 -0.24
N SER A 53 24.95 17.80 -0.14
CA SER A 53 25.50 17.05 -1.29
C SER A 53 25.86 15.59 -0.99
N ASN A 54 25.04 14.89 -0.19
CA ASN A 54 25.27 13.46 0.07
C ASN A 54 24.80 12.57 -1.09
N THR A 55 25.59 11.53 -1.37
CA THR A 55 25.15 10.31 -2.05
C THR A 55 24.57 9.40 -0.97
N ASP A 56 23.34 8.96 -1.14
CA ASP A 56 22.65 8.11 -0.18
C ASP A 56 22.85 6.63 -0.52
N ILE A 57 23.10 5.80 0.51
CA ILE A 57 23.37 4.37 0.40
C ILE A 57 22.46 3.65 1.37
N LEU A 58 21.59 2.80 0.84
CA LEU A 58 20.55 2.10 1.58
C LEU A 58 20.44 0.65 1.08
N ALA A 59 19.82 -0.22 1.88
CA ALA A 59 19.53 -1.59 1.47
C ALA A 59 18.29 -2.12 2.17
N ASP A 60 17.47 -2.88 1.46
CA ASP A 60 16.16 -3.33 1.94
C ASP A 60 15.80 -4.77 1.47
N ALA A 61 14.83 -5.39 2.12
CA ALA A 61 14.33 -6.74 1.85
C ALA A 61 12.88 -6.88 2.37
N PRO A 62 12.01 -7.66 1.70
CA PRO A 62 10.60 -7.77 2.08
C PRO A 62 10.39 -8.25 3.52
N TYR A 63 9.53 -7.56 4.27
CA TYR A 63 9.27 -7.83 5.70
C TYR A 63 8.79 -9.27 5.97
N ARG A 64 8.15 -9.89 4.99
CA ARG A 64 7.78 -11.30 4.97
C ARG A 64 8.07 -11.93 3.61
N VAL A 65 8.23 -13.25 3.56
CA VAL A 65 8.12 -14.02 2.32
C VAL A 65 7.04 -15.08 2.40
N GLN A 66 6.41 -15.37 1.26
CA GLN A 66 5.25 -16.27 1.14
C GLN A 66 5.43 -17.66 1.78
N THR A 67 6.56 -18.34 1.53
CA THR A 67 6.83 -19.73 1.96
C THR A 67 8.33 -19.97 2.22
N PRO A 68 8.72 -21.11 2.84
CA PRO A 68 10.12 -21.53 2.93
C PRO A 68 10.86 -21.67 1.59
N ASP A 69 10.16 -21.90 0.49
CA ASP A 69 10.71 -22.04 -0.86
C ASP A 69 10.73 -20.71 -1.65
N THR A 70 10.15 -19.63 -1.10
CA THR A 70 10.15 -18.30 -1.73
C THR A 70 11.53 -17.66 -1.63
N VAL A 71 12.02 -17.09 -2.73
CA VAL A 71 13.28 -16.34 -2.75
C VAL A 71 13.12 -15.03 -1.98
N ILE A 72 14.10 -14.69 -1.13
CA ILE A 72 14.23 -13.38 -0.50
C ILE A 72 15.11 -12.52 -1.42
N PRO A 73 14.57 -11.53 -2.15
CA PRO A 73 15.38 -10.49 -2.75
C PRO A 73 15.94 -9.58 -1.64
N ILE A 74 17.20 -9.17 -1.80
CA ILE A 74 17.84 -8.14 -0.98
C ILE A 74 18.40 -7.10 -1.94
N GLU A 75 17.84 -5.90 -1.88
CA GLU A 75 18.18 -4.79 -2.75
C GLU A 75 19.22 -3.91 -2.05
N ILE A 76 20.26 -3.48 -2.76
CA ILE A 76 21.22 -2.48 -2.29
C ILE A 76 21.21 -1.35 -3.30
N PHE A 77 20.84 -0.14 -2.87
CA PHE A 77 20.73 1.00 -3.77
C PHE A 77 21.59 2.19 -3.33
N VAL A 78 21.98 2.97 -4.34
CA VAL A 78 22.78 4.17 -4.21
C VAL A 78 22.12 5.27 -5.03
N ALA A 79 21.64 6.31 -4.38
CA ALA A 79 21.03 7.49 -5.01
C ALA A 79 22.02 8.66 -5.03
N ASP A 80 21.98 9.46 -6.09
CA ASP A 80 22.81 10.65 -6.29
C ASP A 80 24.32 10.40 -6.22
N ALA A 81 24.73 9.23 -6.74
CA ALA A 81 26.13 8.82 -6.86
C ALA A 81 26.98 9.70 -7.78
N TRP A 82 26.33 10.52 -8.62
CA TRP A 82 26.93 11.49 -9.54
C TRP A 82 27.28 12.83 -8.88
N THR A 83 26.68 13.18 -7.73
CA THR A 83 26.84 14.50 -7.07
C THR A 83 28.20 14.69 -6.39
N ARG A 84 28.91 13.58 -6.14
CA ARG A 84 30.27 13.49 -5.59
C ARG A 84 30.98 12.32 -6.27
N SER A 85 32.31 12.23 -6.19
CA SER A 85 32.99 11.04 -6.72
C SER A 85 32.80 9.86 -5.77
N THR A 86 31.80 9.01 -6.06
CA THR A 86 31.46 7.83 -5.26
C THR A 86 31.94 6.54 -5.91
N THR A 87 32.84 5.82 -5.23
CA THR A 87 33.23 4.45 -5.56
C THR A 87 32.58 3.47 -4.59
N LEU A 88 31.77 2.53 -5.10
CA LEU A 88 31.23 1.42 -4.33
C LEU A 88 32.30 0.32 -4.18
N ASN A 89 32.93 0.25 -3.00
CA ASN A 89 34.07 -0.63 -2.74
C ASN A 89 33.64 -2.09 -2.65
N SER A 90 32.65 -2.39 -1.82
CA SER A 90 32.17 -3.75 -1.56
C SER A 90 30.79 -3.79 -0.91
N VAL A 91 30.10 -4.93 -1.08
CA VAL A 91 28.85 -5.28 -0.40
C VAL A 91 29.01 -6.67 0.24
N ARG A 92 28.57 -6.82 1.50
CA ARG A 92 28.46 -8.10 2.20
C ARG A 92 27.07 -8.23 2.82
N ILE A 93 26.39 -9.34 2.54
CA ILE A 93 25.14 -9.72 3.21
C ILE A 93 25.44 -10.88 4.15
N SER A 94 25.10 -10.74 5.43
CA SER A 94 25.24 -11.78 6.45
C SER A 94 23.90 -12.14 7.07
N LEU A 95 23.74 -13.39 7.49
CA LEU A 95 22.58 -13.90 8.23
C LEU A 95 23.00 -14.30 9.64
N LEU A 96 22.22 -13.91 10.65
CA LEU A 96 22.46 -14.27 12.04
C LEU A 96 22.11 -15.75 12.27
N LYS A 97 23.11 -16.57 12.59
CA LYS A 97 22.95 -17.97 12.98
C LYS A 97 23.36 -18.14 14.44
N GLY A 98 22.38 -18.33 15.33
CA GLY A 98 22.59 -18.26 16.78
C GLY A 98 23.03 -16.87 17.20
N THR A 99 24.31 -16.72 17.56
CA THR A 99 24.95 -15.42 17.89
C THR A 99 25.97 -14.97 16.86
N THR A 100 26.15 -15.70 15.74
CA THR A 100 27.21 -15.48 14.76
C THR A 100 26.67 -15.00 13.42
N TRP A 101 27.23 -13.91 12.90
CA TRP A 101 26.99 -13.44 11.54
C TRP A 101 27.67 -14.36 10.54
N THR A 102 26.88 -15.08 9.75
CA THR A 102 27.36 -15.96 8.67
C THR A 102 27.25 -15.21 7.34
N PRO A 103 28.36 -14.90 6.63
CA PRO A 103 28.28 -14.24 5.34
C PRO A 103 27.62 -15.17 4.31
N LEU A 104 26.63 -14.66 3.58
CA LEU A 104 25.93 -15.35 2.49
C LEU A 104 26.39 -14.84 1.13
N TYR A 105 26.57 -13.52 1.04
CA TYR A 105 27.09 -12.81 -0.12
C TYR A 105 28.23 -11.90 0.33
N GLU A 106 29.34 -11.90 -0.39
CA GLU A 106 30.44 -10.97 -0.21
C GLU A 106 31.13 -10.70 -1.56
N ARG A 107 31.25 -9.42 -1.93
CA ARG A 107 31.89 -9.03 -3.19
C ARG A 107 32.57 -7.68 -3.09
N SER A 108 33.83 -7.62 -3.50
CA SER A 108 34.49 -6.38 -3.90
C SER A 108 33.98 -5.98 -5.28
N LEU A 109 33.44 -4.77 -5.39
CA LEU A 109 32.92 -4.21 -6.64
C LEU A 109 33.94 -3.25 -7.26
N GLY A 110 34.53 -2.35 -6.46
CA GLY A 110 35.46 -1.33 -6.95
C GLY A 110 34.86 -0.44 -8.03
N LEU A 111 33.54 -0.23 -7.98
CA LEU A 111 32.77 0.39 -9.04
C LEU A 111 32.68 1.89 -8.80
N ASP A 112 33.38 2.68 -9.63
CA ASP A 112 33.21 4.13 -9.64
C ASP A 112 31.88 4.48 -10.33
N LEU A 113 30.93 4.98 -9.54
CA LEU A 113 29.60 5.41 -9.98
C LEU A 113 29.58 6.85 -10.50
N SER A 114 30.72 7.56 -10.42
CA SER A 114 30.91 8.92 -10.92
C SER A 114 31.73 9.01 -12.20
N ALA A 115 32.54 7.97 -12.50
CA ALA A 115 33.39 7.87 -13.69
C ALA A 115 32.78 7.03 -14.82
N SER A 116 31.55 6.54 -14.69
CA SER A 116 30.77 6.09 -15.85
C SER A 116 30.49 7.28 -16.77
N SER A 117 30.52 7.06 -18.09
CA SER A 117 30.08 8.03 -19.12
C SER A 117 28.66 8.55 -18.87
N ASP A 118 27.87 7.72 -18.21
CA ASP A 118 26.49 7.91 -17.85
C ASP A 118 26.42 8.28 -16.37
N THR A 119 26.15 9.55 -16.08
CA THR A 119 25.89 10.04 -14.72
C THR A 119 24.53 9.51 -14.27
N ASN A 120 24.53 8.37 -13.59
CA ASN A 120 23.31 7.73 -13.10
C ASN A 120 22.82 8.43 -11.83
N GLU A 121 21.54 8.78 -11.81
CA GLU A 121 20.86 9.38 -10.65
C GLU A 121 20.55 8.29 -9.62
N MET A 122 20.27 7.06 -10.06
CA MET A 122 20.12 5.89 -9.20
C MET A 122 20.89 4.66 -9.71
N TRP A 123 21.50 3.91 -8.80
CA TRP A 123 22.13 2.61 -9.07
C TRP A 123 21.62 1.58 -8.06
N LEU A 124 21.25 0.38 -8.53
CA LEU A 124 20.73 -0.69 -7.68
C LEU A 124 21.40 -2.04 -7.98
N LEU A 125 21.66 -2.82 -6.94
CA LEU A 125 22.09 -4.21 -6.99
C LEU A 125 21.05 -5.13 -6.36
N HIS A 126 20.49 -6.00 -7.19
CA HIS A 126 19.54 -7.04 -6.85
C HIS A 126 20.26 -8.33 -6.47
N VAL A 127 20.15 -8.77 -5.20
CA VAL A 127 20.82 -9.97 -4.69
C VAL A 127 19.81 -11.00 -4.17
N THR A 128 19.60 -12.04 -4.98
CA THR A 128 18.76 -13.21 -4.68
C THR A 128 19.55 -14.48 -4.41
N ASN A 129 20.86 -14.49 -4.66
CA ASN A 129 21.71 -15.69 -4.60
C ASN A 129 23.05 -15.42 -3.89
N ALA A 130 23.60 -16.46 -3.27
CA ALA A 130 24.90 -16.44 -2.61
C ALA A 130 26.07 -16.25 -3.59
N TYR A 131 27.11 -15.54 -3.16
CA TYR A 131 28.38 -15.38 -3.88
C TYR A 131 29.50 -15.03 -2.90
N GLY A 132 30.66 -15.69 -2.97
CA GLY A 132 31.82 -15.36 -2.11
C GLY A 132 31.68 -15.61 -0.60
N GLY A 133 30.49 -15.98 -0.11
CA GLY A 133 30.19 -16.23 1.31
C GLY A 133 30.47 -17.65 1.78
N ALA A 134 29.92 -18.00 2.95
CA ALA A 134 30.10 -19.29 3.64
C ALA A 134 29.14 -20.40 3.15
N ILE A 135 28.35 -20.16 2.10
CA ILE A 135 27.50 -21.15 1.41
C ILE A 135 27.80 -21.13 -0.10
N PRO A 136 27.53 -22.22 -0.85
CA PRO A 136 27.95 -22.33 -2.25
C PRO A 136 27.40 -21.20 -3.13
N ALA A 137 28.25 -20.65 -4.00
CA ALA A 137 27.84 -19.61 -4.94
C ALA A 137 26.70 -20.10 -5.85
N GLY A 138 25.76 -19.21 -6.16
CA GLY A 138 24.52 -19.54 -6.88
C GLY A 138 23.40 -20.13 -6.01
N THR A 139 23.63 -20.43 -4.72
CA THR A 139 22.54 -20.86 -3.82
C THR A 139 21.53 -19.74 -3.62
N ALA A 140 20.29 -19.92 -4.07
CA ALA A 140 19.22 -18.93 -3.91
C ALA A 140 18.86 -18.71 -2.43
N PHE A 141 18.52 -17.47 -2.06
CA PHE A 141 18.14 -17.02 -0.72
C PHE A 141 16.71 -17.41 -0.34
N THR A 142 16.35 -18.69 -0.50
CA THR A 142 15.11 -19.21 0.09
C THR A 142 15.33 -19.50 1.58
N PRO A 143 14.36 -19.26 2.47
CA PRO A 143 14.48 -19.63 3.89
C PRO A 143 14.90 -21.08 4.11
N LYS A 144 14.41 -22.00 3.26
CA LYS A 144 14.74 -23.42 3.24
C LYS A 144 16.23 -23.69 2.98
N ASN A 145 16.84 -22.99 2.02
CA ASN A 145 18.28 -23.08 1.75
C ASN A 145 19.11 -22.44 2.89
N LEU A 146 18.60 -21.37 3.50
CA LEU A 146 19.33 -20.57 4.47
C LEU A 146 19.32 -21.15 5.89
N ILE A 147 18.18 -21.68 6.36
CA ILE A 147 18.00 -22.19 7.75
C ILE A 147 17.35 -23.58 7.85
N GLY A 148 16.98 -24.23 6.74
CA GLY A 148 16.47 -25.61 6.71
C GLY A 148 14.97 -25.73 6.43
N ALA A 149 14.49 -26.95 6.20
CA ALA A 149 13.12 -27.23 5.78
C ALA A 149 12.02 -26.83 6.79
N ASP A 150 12.39 -26.62 8.06
CA ASP A 150 11.50 -26.15 9.12
C ASP A 150 11.50 -24.61 9.25
N ALA A 151 11.83 -23.88 8.18
CA ALA A 151 11.91 -22.41 8.18
C ALA A 151 10.56 -21.69 8.41
N ALA A 152 9.43 -22.37 8.16
CA ALA A 152 8.09 -21.80 8.26
C ALA A 152 7.83 -21.15 9.64
N GLY A 153 7.28 -19.94 9.67
CA GLY A 153 6.95 -19.20 10.88
C GLY A 153 8.14 -18.59 11.64
N LYS A 154 9.38 -18.83 11.20
CA LYS A 154 10.58 -18.20 11.76
C LYS A 154 10.79 -16.81 11.17
N THR A 155 11.70 -16.03 11.77
CA THR A 155 12.20 -14.77 11.20
C THR A 155 13.69 -14.91 10.95
N LEU A 156 14.13 -14.58 9.73
CA LEU A 156 15.53 -14.44 9.39
C LEU A 156 15.98 -13.00 9.69
N ASP A 157 17.17 -12.87 10.25
CA ASP A 157 17.74 -11.59 10.68
C ASP A 157 19.04 -11.37 9.90
N PHE A 158 18.99 -10.47 8.93
CA PHE A 158 20.07 -10.15 8.01
C PHE A 158 20.79 -8.87 8.44
N LYS A 159 22.06 -8.75 8.01
CA LYS A 159 22.84 -7.52 8.08
C LYS A 159 23.53 -7.30 6.74
N VAL A 160 23.25 -6.15 6.12
CA VAL A 160 23.90 -5.72 4.89
C VAL A 160 24.96 -4.68 5.26
N ASP A 161 26.23 -5.01 5.03
CA ASP A 161 27.36 -4.10 5.15
C ASP A 161 27.73 -3.59 3.75
N VAL A 162 27.76 -2.28 3.57
CA VAL A 162 28.14 -1.63 2.31
C VAL A 162 29.32 -0.69 2.57
N SER A 163 30.42 -0.85 1.85
CA SER A 163 31.55 0.07 1.91
C SER A 163 31.64 0.91 0.64
N ALA A 164 31.76 2.22 0.80
CA ALA A 164 31.98 3.17 -0.28
C ALA A 164 33.10 4.16 0.06
N SER A 165 33.64 4.77 -0.99
CA SER A 165 34.59 5.87 -0.93
C SER A 165 33.93 7.07 -1.60
N VAL A 166 33.73 8.17 -0.87
CA VAL A 166 33.06 9.37 -1.38
C VAL A 166 34.03 10.55 -1.28
N SER A 167 34.16 11.33 -2.36
CA SER A 167 35.13 12.43 -2.47
C SER A 167 35.18 13.33 -1.23
N LEU A 168 36.41 13.64 -0.77
CA LEU A 168 36.75 14.42 0.42
C LEU A 168 36.45 13.78 1.79
N ARG A 169 35.98 12.52 1.86
CA ARG A 169 35.85 11.78 3.13
C ARG A 169 36.66 10.48 3.15
N TRP A 170 36.87 9.95 4.35
CA TRP A 170 37.46 8.62 4.57
C TRP A 170 36.42 7.56 4.17
N SER A 171 36.84 6.32 3.88
CA SER A 171 35.94 5.24 3.46
C SER A 171 34.80 5.02 4.46
N SER A 172 33.56 5.21 4.00
CA SER A 172 32.37 4.98 4.79
C SER A 172 32.00 3.49 4.76
N SER A 173 31.45 3.01 5.87
CA SER A 173 30.83 1.70 5.97
C SER A 173 29.42 1.89 6.52
N TYR A 174 28.44 1.78 5.63
CA TYR A 174 27.03 1.68 5.98
C TYR A 174 26.73 0.25 6.44
N SER A 175 25.82 0.09 7.40
CA SER A 175 25.41 -1.23 7.89
C SER A 175 23.97 -1.15 8.39
N ILE A 176 23.09 -1.99 7.83
CA ILE A 176 21.66 -2.04 8.15
C ILE A 176 21.24 -3.46 8.51
N ARG A 177 20.34 -3.58 9.49
CA ARG A 177 19.68 -4.84 9.87
C ARG A 177 18.31 -4.92 9.20
N LEU A 178 17.98 -6.09 8.65
CA LEU A 178 16.71 -6.36 7.97
C LEU A 178 16.11 -7.67 8.52
N LYS A 179 14.78 -7.71 8.73
CA LYS A 179 14.11 -8.89 9.31
C LYS A 179 13.00 -9.41 8.41
N VAL A 180 13.16 -10.65 7.97
CA VAL A 180 12.26 -11.29 6.99
C VAL A 180 11.53 -12.42 7.68
N ARG A 181 10.21 -12.28 7.88
CA ARG A 181 9.35 -13.34 8.41
C ARG A 181 9.03 -14.37 7.33
N VAL A 182 9.21 -15.65 7.63
CA VAL A 182 8.78 -16.75 6.74
C VAL A 182 7.31 -17.04 7.04
N GLY A 183 6.43 -16.86 6.06
CA GLY A 183 5.03 -17.27 6.19
C GLY A 183 4.91 -18.76 6.42
N GLU A 184 4.05 -19.17 7.36
CA GLU A 184 3.56 -20.56 7.46
C GLU A 184 2.71 -20.94 6.24
N ALA A 185 2.12 -19.95 5.58
CA ALA A 185 1.40 -20.04 4.32
C ALA A 185 1.51 -18.71 3.55
N PRO A 186 1.34 -18.73 2.21
CA PRO A 186 1.16 -17.50 1.45
C PRO A 186 -0.17 -16.81 1.82
N LEU A 187 -0.30 -15.51 1.53
CA LEU A 187 -1.40 -14.66 2.01
C LEU A 187 -2.80 -15.23 1.66
N PRO A 188 -3.86 -15.00 2.46
CA PRO A 188 -5.11 -15.76 2.38
C PRO A 188 -6.00 -15.54 1.13
N HIS A 189 -5.61 -14.71 0.16
CA HIS A 189 -6.37 -14.42 -1.07
C HIS A 189 -6.06 -15.41 -2.21
N ASN A 190 -6.77 -15.31 -3.33
CA ASN A 190 -6.70 -16.18 -4.52
C ASN A 190 -6.50 -17.68 -4.23
N ARG A 191 -7.27 -18.21 -3.27
CA ARG A 191 -7.36 -19.65 -2.93
C ARG A 191 -8.50 -19.92 -1.95
N GLY A 192 -8.95 -21.18 -1.89
CA GLY A 192 -9.99 -21.62 -0.95
C GLY A 192 -11.27 -20.79 -1.14
N LEU A 193 -11.77 -20.21 -0.05
CA LEU A 193 -12.97 -19.37 -0.06
C LEU A 193 -12.81 -18.03 -0.83
N PHE A 194 -11.57 -17.66 -1.16
CA PHE A 194 -11.18 -16.39 -1.80
C PHE A 194 -10.49 -16.59 -3.15
N THR A 195 -10.80 -17.68 -3.86
CA THR A 195 -10.42 -17.81 -5.28
C THR A 195 -11.02 -16.65 -6.09
N GLY A 196 -10.27 -16.05 -7.04
CA GLY A 196 -10.71 -14.86 -7.79
C GLY A 196 -10.65 -13.52 -7.02
N TRP A 197 -10.14 -13.53 -5.78
CA TRP A 197 -9.81 -12.32 -5.03
C TRP A 197 -8.31 -12.07 -5.09
N PHE A 198 -7.88 -10.93 -5.62
CA PHE A 198 -6.47 -10.60 -5.84
C PHE A 198 -6.01 -9.49 -4.90
N ALA A 199 -4.89 -9.67 -4.21
CA ALA A 199 -4.38 -8.71 -3.23
C ALA A 199 -3.28 -7.82 -3.82
N GLY A 200 -3.33 -6.54 -3.51
CA GLY A 200 -2.32 -5.59 -3.92
C GLY A 200 -2.33 -4.32 -3.10
N ASP A 201 -1.37 -3.46 -3.44
CA ASP A 201 -1.21 -2.15 -2.81
C ASP A 201 -1.71 -1.05 -3.74
N THR A 202 -2.42 -0.07 -3.18
CA THR A 202 -3.10 1.00 -3.94
C THR A 202 -2.41 2.35 -3.85
N HIS A 203 -1.40 2.46 -2.98
CA HIS A 203 -0.71 3.70 -2.67
C HIS A 203 0.76 3.37 -2.37
N THR A 204 1.64 3.56 -3.36
CA THR A 204 3.07 3.24 -3.25
C THR A 204 3.91 4.13 -4.16
N HIS A 205 5.12 4.48 -3.72
CA HIS A 205 5.97 5.47 -4.38
C HIS A 205 7.27 4.84 -4.89
N THR A 206 7.65 5.19 -6.10
CA THR A 206 8.86 4.72 -6.80
C THR A 206 9.91 5.83 -6.84
N MET A 207 11.04 5.58 -7.52
CA MET A 207 12.07 6.58 -7.79
C MET A 207 11.60 7.79 -8.64
N TYR A 208 10.33 7.83 -9.04
CA TYR A 208 9.70 8.98 -9.70
C TYR A 208 8.97 9.93 -8.73
N SER A 209 8.68 9.49 -7.50
CA SER A 209 8.67 10.35 -6.31
C SER A 209 10.12 10.48 -5.85
N ASN A 210 10.66 11.69 -5.89
CA ASN A 210 12.08 11.95 -5.62
C ASN A 210 12.25 13.44 -5.31
N ASN A 211 11.91 13.80 -4.07
CA ASN A 211 12.07 15.14 -3.51
C ASN A 211 12.94 15.09 -2.23
N PHE A 212 12.94 16.16 -1.44
CA PHE A 212 13.77 16.25 -0.23
C PHE A 212 13.20 15.53 1.00
N ALA A 213 11.91 15.18 0.97
CA ALA A 213 11.18 14.49 2.03
C ALA A 213 10.88 13.02 1.67
N GLU A 214 10.55 12.75 0.40
CA GLU A 214 10.05 11.46 -0.07
C GLU A 214 10.82 10.99 -1.33
N PHE A 215 11.28 9.74 -1.33
CA PHE A 215 11.97 9.10 -2.45
C PHE A 215 11.67 7.59 -2.47
N GLY A 216 11.39 6.99 -3.63
CA GLY A 216 11.08 5.55 -3.74
C GLY A 216 12.11 4.69 -4.47
N LEU A 217 11.80 3.38 -4.58
CA LEU A 217 12.63 2.38 -5.28
C LEU A 217 12.25 2.21 -6.77
N PRO A 218 13.14 1.64 -7.63
CA PRO A 218 12.80 1.27 -9.00
C PRO A 218 11.71 0.18 -9.08
N HIS A 219 10.89 0.22 -10.14
CA HIS A 219 9.78 -0.73 -10.35
C HIS A 219 10.19 -2.22 -10.27
N ARG A 220 11.38 -2.59 -10.74
CA ARG A 220 11.90 -3.98 -10.65
C ARG A 220 12.07 -4.45 -9.19
N ALA A 221 12.65 -3.60 -8.34
CA ALA A 221 12.84 -3.90 -6.93
C ALA A 221 11.48 -3.99 -6.21
N MET A 222 10.59 -3.03 -6.46
CA MET A 222 9.22 -3.02 -5.93
C MET A 222 8.45 -4.29 -6.33
N LEU A 223 8.50 -4.71 -7.59
CA LEU A 223 7.89 -5.96 -8.06
C LEU A 223 8.42 -7.16 -7.29
N SER A 224 9.75 -7.31 -7.24
CA SER A 224 10.37 -8.49 -6.63
C SER A 224 10.03 -8.57 -5.12
N GLY A 225 10.02 -7.44 -4.42
CA GLY A 225 9.57 -7.34 -3.04
C GLY A 225 8.09 -7.67 -2.86
N ALA A 226 7.20 -7.03 -3.63
CA ALA A 226 5.75 -7.22 -3.57
C ALA A 226 5.35 -8.68 -3.84
N HIS A 227 5.92 -9.31 -4.87
CA HIS A 227 5.68 -10.71 -5.21
C HIS A 227 6.26 -11.67 -4.14
N ALA A 228 7.42 -11.36 -3.55
CA ALA A 228 7.99 -12.14 -2.45
C ALA A 228 7.13 -12.04 -1.17
N ILE A 229 6.61 -10.86 -0.84
CA ILE A 229 5.60 -10.62 0.21
C ILE A 229 4.31 -11.40 -0.09
N GLY A 230 3.96 -11.51 -1.38
CA GLY A 230 2.85 -12.29 -1.90
C GLY A 230 1.65 -11.46 -2.35
N LEU A 231 1.85 -10.20 -2.73
CA LEU A 231 0.86 -9.45 -3.51
C LEU A 231 0.83 -10.00 -4.94
N ASP A 232 -0.32 -9.89 -5.61
CA ASP A 232 -0.48 -10.20 -7.04
C ASP A 232 -0.42 -8.94 -7.92
N TRP A 233 -0.64 -7.75 -7.34
CA TRP A 233 -0.63 -6.48 -8.05
C TRP A 233 -0.18 -5.30 -7.19
N GLN A 234 0.17 -4.19 -7.85
CA GLN A 234 0.53 -2.92 -7.22
C GLN A 234 0.11 -1.75 -8.12
N ILE A 235 -0.36 -0.66 -7.51
CA ILE A 235 -0.47 0.63 -8.17
C ILE A 235 0.65 1.52 -7.64
N THR A 236 1.48 2.03 -8.55
CA THR A 236 2.44 3.09 -8.23
C THR A 236 1.73 4.42 -8.40
N THR A 237 1.81 5.28 -7.39
CA THR A 237 1.04 6.52 -7.26
C THR A 237 1.98 7.67 -6.98
N ASP A 238 3.00 7.82 -7.82
CA ASP A 238 4.02 8.83 -7.63
C ASP A 238 3.43 10.25 -7.60
N HIS A 239 4.01 11.15 -6.80
CA HIS A 239 3.40 12.46 -6.60
C HIS A 239 3.42 13.27 -7.90
N SER A 240 2.26 13.77 -8.32
CA SER A 240 2.07 14.61 -9.52
C SER A 240 3.10 15.74 -9.69
N CYS A 241 3.58 16.32 -8.58
CA CYS A 241 4.60 17.36 -8.55
C CYS A 241 6.01 16.87 -8.96
N ASP A 242 6.45 15.71 -8.46
CA ASP A 242 7.75 15.13 -8.81
C ASP A 242 7.75 14.56 -10.22
N LEU A 243 6.60 13.99 -10.65
CA LEU A 243 6.34 13.64 -12.04
C LEU A 243 6.46 14.84 -13.00
N ASP A 244 6.40 16.07 -12.48
CA ASP A 244 6.50 17.36 -13.20
C ASP A 244 7.70 18.26 -12.86
N ALA A 245 8.61 17.84 -11.99
CA ALA A 245 9.81 18.60 -11.63
C ALA A 245 10.68 18.96 -12.86
N PRO A 246 11.11 20.22 -13.05
CA PRO A 246 11.84 20.63 -14.26
C PRO A 246 13.24 20.01 -14.33
N LYS A 247 13.76 19.79 -15.55
CA LYS A 247 15.11 19.22 -15.83
C LYS A 247 16.30 20.09 -15.35
N SER A 248 16.05 21.11 -14.54
CA SER A 248 17.00 22.14 -14.15
C SER A 248 17.45 21.96 -12.70
N PHE A 249 18.45 21.10 -12.50
CA PHE A 249 19.17 20.95 -11.23
C PHE A 249 19.57 22.32 -10.67
N PRO A 250 19.07 22.74 -9.49
CA PRO A 250 19.59 23.93 -8.83
C PRO A 250 21.02 23.70 -8.34
N THR A 251 21.78 24.79 -8.21
CA THR A 251 23.16 24.77 -7.71
C THR A 251 23.29 24.09 -6.34
N PRO A 252 24.45 23.45 -6.03
CA PRO A 252 24.68 22.74 -4.77
C PRO A 252 24.22 23.53 -3.53
N GLY A 253 23.23 22.99 -2.83
CA GLY A 253 22.50 23.66 -1.75
C GLY A 253 21.18 22.97 -1.41
N PHE A 254 20.44 23.50 -0.44
CA PHE A 254 19.14 22.98 0.04
C PHE A 254 17.97 23.24 -0.94
N ASP A 255 18.23 23.13 -2.25
CA ASP A 255 17.32 23.49 -3.34
C ASP A 255 16.83 22.25 -4.12
N ARG A 256 16.57 21.11 -3.47
CA ARG A 256 15.92 19.95 -4.13
C ARG A 256 14.42 20.20 -4.35
N ILE A 257 14.09 20.85 -5.47
CA ILE A 257 12.71 21.16 -5.93
C ILE A 257 12.13 19.96 -6.71
N GLY A 258 12.29 18.74 -6.15
CA GLY A 258 12.06 17.48 -6.86
C GLY A 258 13.10 17.22 -7.97
N SER A 259 13.23 15.96 -8.40
CA SER A 259 14.02 15.59 -9.58
C SER A 259 13.53 14.29 -10.22
N ARG A 260 13.03 14.38 -11.46
CA ARG A 260 12.69 13.20 -12.28
C ARG A 260 13.96 12.37 -12.53
N THR A 261 13.94 11.10 -12.16
CA THR A 261 15.04 10.15 -12.36
C THR A 261 15.12 9.74 -13.85
N GLU A 262 15.80 10.54 -14.67
CA GLU A 262 15.98 10.29 -16.10
C GLU A 262 17.05 9.22 -16.41
N ARG A 263 17.91 8.86 -15.44
CA ARG A 263 18.94 7.81 -15.62
C ARG A 263 19.12 6.90 -14.41
N TRP A 264 18.96 5.61 -14.63
CA TRP A 264 19.21 4.59 -13.60
C TRP A 264 19.91 3.33 -14.12
N THR A 265 20.57 2.62 -13.21
CA THR A 265 21.22 1.33 -13.48
C THR A 265 20.71 0.25 -12.53
N PHE A 266 20.34 -0.91 -13.06
CA PHE A 266 19.92 -2.10 -12.29
C PHE A 266 20.87 -3.25 -12.59
N CYS A 267 21.49 -3.80 -11.56
CA CYS A 267 22.48 -4.87 -11.62
C CYS A 267 21.97 -6.13 -10.91
N GLU A 268 22.00 -7.27 -11.57
CA GLU A 268 21.60 -8.57 -11.01
C GLU A 268 22.80 -9.43 -10.64
N GLU A 269 22.75 -10.10 -9.50
CA GLU A 269 23.71 -11.16 -9.21
C GLU A 269 23.46 -12.38 -10.10
N THR A 270 24.51 -12.89 -10.75
CA THR A 270 24.43 -14.00 -11.72
C THR A 270 25.42 -15.14 -11.46
N GLY A 271 26.10 -15.12 -10.31
CA GLY A 271 27.17 -16.07 -9.96
C GLY A 271 28.50 -15.82 -10.70
N LYS A 272 28.57 -14.79 -11.54
CA LYS A 272 29.70 -14.46 -12.42
C LYS A 272 30.70 -13.52 -11.71
N PRO A 273 31.90 -13.25 -12.28
CA PRO A 273 32.86 -12.32 -11.67
C PRO A 273 32.36 -10.87 -11.52
N LYS A 274 31.39 -10.45 -12.36
CA LYS A 274 30.69 -9.16 -12.29
C LYS A 274 29.17 -9.40 -12.32
N PRO A 275 28.34 -8.51 -11.76
CA PRO A 275 26.89 -8.59 -11.92
C PRO A 275 26.51 -8.27 -13.38
N ALA A 276 25.31 -8.70 -13.79
CA ALA A 276 24.75 -8.32 -15.08
C ALA A 276 23.95 -7.03 -14.92
N CYS A 277 24.38 -5.93 -15.54
CA CYS A 277 23.75 -4.62 -15.37
C CYS A 277 23.07 -4.15 -16.66
N ILE A 278 21.88 -3.56 -16.52
CA ILE A 278 21.27 -2.69 -17.53
C ILE A 278 21.39 -1.23 -17.09
N VAL A 279 21.51 -0.34 -18.07
CA VAL A 279 21.42 1.11 -17.88
C VAL A 279 20.20 1.58 -18.64
N ARG A 280 19.29 2.30 -17.97
CA ARG A 280 18.15 2.99 -18.60
C ARG A 280 18.39 4.49 -18.61
N SER A 281 17.94 5.12 -19.68
CA SER A 281 18.01 6.57 -19.86
C SER A 281 16.76 7.05 -20.57
N HIS A 282 15.87 7.72 -19.83
CA HIS A 282 14.71 8.43 -20.33
C HIS A 282 15.01 9.90 -20.64
N VAL A 283 16.30 10.26 -20.77
CA VAL A 283 16.72 11.62 -21.12
C VAL A 283 16.05 12.08 -22.41
N GLY A 284 15.37 13.23 -22.32
CA GLY A 284 14.59 13.81 -23.41
C GLY A 284 13.12 13.38 -23.48
N TRP A 285 12.65 12.47 -22.61
CA TRP A 285 11.22 12.17 -22.47
C TRP A 285 10.47 13.39 -21.91
N ALA A 286 9.16 13.45 -22.17
CA ALA A 286 8.35 14.64 -21.90
C ALA A 286 8.03 14.84 -20.41
N ASN A 287 7.74 13.76 -19.67
CA ASN A 287 7.42 13.80 -18.25
C ASN A 287 7.78 12.48 -17.52
N GLY A 288 7.73 12.50 -16.19
CA GLY A 288 8.06 11.35 -15.35
C GLY A 288 6.99 10.25 -15.42
N TRP A 289 5.73 10.63 -15.63
CA TRP A 289 4.61 9.69 -15.83
C TRP A 289 4.91 8.66 -16.93
N LEU A 290 5.38 9.11 -18.10
CA LEU A 290 5.73 8.23 -19.21
C LEU A 290 6.93 7.33 -18.87
N MET A 291 7.89 7.83 -18.08
CA MET A 291 9.04 7.03 -17.62
C MET A 291 8.60 5.91 -16.68
N ALA A 292 7.72 6.22 -15.71
CA ALA A 292 7.16 5.27 -14.76
C ALA A 292 6.26 4.21 -15.42
N ASP A 293 5.43 4.59 -16.39
CA ASP A 293 4.62 3.68 -17.21
C ASP A 293 5.46 2.75 -18.09
N ASP A 294 6.59 3.22 -18.62
CA ASP A 294 7.56 2.42 -19.38
C ASP A 294 8.37 1.46 -18.48
N ASP A 295 8.80 1.92 -17.29
CA ASP A 295 9.50 1.10 -16.29
C ASP A 295 8.60 0.04 -15.64
N ALA A 296 7.33 0.34 -15.40
CA ALA A 296 6.35 -0.65 -14.95
C ALA A 296 6.21 -1.80 -15.96
N LYS A 297 6.25 -1.50 -17.27
CA LYS A 297 6.19 -2.50 -18.34
C LYS A 297 7.48 -3.31 -18.45
N ASP A 298 8.64 -2.65 -18.36
CA ASP A 298 9.94 -3.33 -18.29
C ASP A 298 10.03 -4.27 -17.07
N ALA A 299 9.57 -3.83 -15.89
CA ALA A 299 9.57 -4.66 -14.69
C ALA A 299 8.68 -5.91 -14.84
N MET A 300 7.45 -5.76 -15.35
CA MET A 300 6.57 -6.91 -15.63
C MET A 300 7.18 -7.87 -16.67
N ALA A 301 7.84 -7.35 -17.70
CA ALA A 301 8.50 -8.17 -18.72
C ALA A 301 9.76 -8.90 -18.18
N TRP A 302 10.52 -8.26 -17.30
CA TRP A 302 11.72 -8.82 -16.66
C TRP A 302 11.41 -9.95 -15.68
N ALA A 303 10.43 -9.74 -14.79
CA ALA A 303 10.28 -10.61 -13.62
C ALA A 303 9.76 -12.02 -13.93
N GLY A 304 9.08 -12.22 -15.07
CA GLY A 304 8.62 -13.55 -15.52
C GLY A 304 7.60 -14.24 -14.62
N VAL A 305 6.99 -13.50 -13.68
CA VAL A 305 6.00 -13.98 -12.71
C VAL A 305 4.62 -13.35 -12.97
N PRO A 306 3.51 -13.99 -12.56
CA PRO A 306 2.17 -13.40 -12.68
C PRO A 306 1.98 -12.28 -11.66
N PHE A 307 2.43 -11.07 -12.02
CA PHE A 307 2.27 -9.85 -11.25
C PHE A 307 1.81 -8.70 -12.17
N LEU A 308 0.99 -7.78 -11.66
CA LEU A 308 0.41 -6.68 -12.45
C LEU A 308 0.71 -5.30 -11.83
N PHE A 309 1.25 -4.39 -12.66
CA PHE A 309 1.36 -2.96 -12.32
C PHE A 309 0.26 -2.13 -12.98
N HIS A 310 -0.10 -1.04 -12.31
CA HIS A 310 -0.75 0.12 -12.91
C HIS A 310 0.02 1.38 -12.48
N THR A 311 0.28 2.28 -13.42
CA THR A 311 0.75 3.63 -13.08
C THR A 311 -0.47 4.51 -12.84
N GLY A 312 -0.59 5.02 -11.63
CA GLY A 312 -1.51 6.07 -11.20
C GLY A 312 -0.73 7.24 -10.60
N GLU A 313 -1.43 8.23 -10.08
CA GLU A 313 -0.80 9.40 -9.46
C GLU A 313 -1.36 9.63 -8.06
N GLU A 314 -0.51 10.04 -7.13
CA GLU A 314 -0.98 10.81 -5.98
C GLU A 314 -0.98 12.29 -6.38
N VAL A 315 -2.17 12.80 -6.73
CA VAL A 315 -2.32 14.17 -7.22
C VAL A 315 -2.43 15.15 -6.07
N THR A 316 -1.48 16.08 -5.97
CA THR A 316 -1.39 17.11 -4.95
C THR A 316 -2.25 18.30 -5.36
N ALA A 317 -3.47 18.40 -4.82
CA ALA A 317 -4.50 19.34 -5.27
C ALA A 317 -4.88 20.35 -4.19
N LYS A 318 -5.02 21.64 -4.56
CA LYS A 318 -5.57 22.67 -3.66
C LYS A 318 -7.09 22.64 -3.62
N THR A 319 -7.65 22.61 -2.41
CA THR A 319 -9.10 22.68 -2.19
C THR A 319 -9.65 24.09 -2.36
N ALA A 320 -10.98 24.23 -2.45
CA ALA A 320 -11.64 25.53 -2.45
C ALA A 320 -11.44 26.32 -1.13
N GLY A 321 -11.08 25.64 -0.03
CA GLY A 321 -10.69 26.26 1.23
C GLY A 321 -9.26 26.80 1.25
N GLY A 322 -8.45 26.51 0.23
CA GLY A 322 -7.07 26.98 0.12
C GLY A 322 -6.01 26.13 0.83
N VAL A 323 -6.37 24.95 1.32
CA VAL A 323 -5.43 23.94 1.84
C VAL A 323 -5.07 22.93 0.75
N THR A 324 -3.90 22.31 0.86
CA THR A 324 -3.45 21.23 -0.02
C THR A 324 -3.91 19.88 0.54
N VAL A 325 -4.41 19.01 -0.35
CA VAL A 325 -4.82 17.62 -0.07
C VAL A 325 -4.37 16.70 -1.21
N HIS A 326 -4.23 15.41 -0.93
CA HIS A 326 -3.81 14.42 -1.91
C HIS A 326 -4.98 13.53 -2.37
N THR A 327 -4.95 13.10 -3.63
CA THR A 327 -5.91 12.13 -4.21
C THR A 327 -5.21 11.06 -5.02
N LEU A 328 -5.56 9.79 -4.80
CA LEU A 328 -5.11 8.68 -5.62
C LEU A 328 -5.95 8.60 -6.90
N ALA A 329 -5.32 8.73 -8.06
CA ALA A 329 -5.97 8.77 -9.36
C ALA A 329 -5.51 7.58 -10.24
N TYR A 330 -6.48 6.78 -10.71
CA TYR A 330 -6.26 5.61 -11.56
C TYR A 330 -7.09 5.74 -12.85
N ARG A 331 -6.57 5.22 -13.98
CA ARG A 331 -7.10 5.49 -15.34
C ARG A 331 -7.31 6.99 -15.64
N SER A 332 -6.62 7.88 -14.92
CA SER A 332 -6.63 9.33 -15.13
C SER A 332 -5.98 9.76 -16.45
N GLY A 333 -5.07 8.92 -16.98
CA GLY A 333 -3.99 9.44 -17.79
C GLY A 333 -3.06 10.31 -16.92
N TYR A 334 -2.24 11.12 -17.58
CA TYR A 334 -1.33 12.06 -16.94
C TYR A 334 -2.06 13.34 -16.49
N VAL A 335 -1.97 13.69 -15.21
CA VAL A 335 -2.62 14.86 -14.60
C VAL A 335 -1.61 16.01 -14.44
N GLN A 336 -1.32 16.66 -15.57
CA GLN A 336 -0.34 17.76 -15.67
C GLN A 336 -0.49 18.83 -14.56
N ALA A 337 0.63 19.10 -13.88
CA ALA A 337 0.74 19.92 -12.69
C ALA A 337 1.77 21.06 -12.89
N ASP A 338 1.68 21.77 -14.02
CA ASP A 338 2.60 22.84 -14.46
C ASP A 338 3.01 23.80 -13.33
N GLY A 339 4.26 23.67 -12.88
CA GLY A 339 4.87 24.57 -11.90
C GLY A 339 4.76 24.14 -10.43
N SER A 340 4.21 22.96 -10.15
CA SER A 340 4.19 22.34 -8.82
C SER A 340 5.55 21.76 -8.40
N GLY A 341 6.58 22.61 -8.32
CA GLY A 341 7.86 22.20 -7.75
C GLY A 341 7.75 21.90 -6.25
N ALA A 342 8.34 20.79 -5.79
CA ALA A 342 8.45 20.49 -4.36
C ALA A 342 9.13 21.64 -3.60
N THR A 343 8.77 21.86 -2.32
CA THR A 343 9.03 23.16 -1.67
C THR A 343 10.53 23.52 -1.60
N LYS A 344 10.89 24.67 -2.19
CA LYS A 344 12.23 25.26 -2.01
C LYS A 344 12.38 25.72 -0.56
N PHE A 345 13.49 25.40 0.09
CA PHE A 345 13.69 25.72 1.50
C PHE A 345 13.61 27.25 1.75
N GLY A 346 12.60 27.68 2.52
CA GLY A 346 12.32 29.10 2.79
C GLY A 346 11.57 29.87 1.70
N VAL A 347 11.11 29.21 0.63
CA VAL A 347 10.24 29.80 -0.40
C VAL A 347 9.04 28.88 -0.63
N THR A 348 7.87 29.31 -0.17
CA THR A 348 6.59 28.61 -0.40
C THR A 348 6.15 28.74 -1.86
N VAL A 349 6.81 28.00 -2.75
CA VAL A 349 6.16 27.46 -3.94
C VAL A 349 5.22 26.37 -3.45
N ASP A 350 3.93 26.62 -3.64
CA ASP A 350 2.82 25.74 -3.29
C ASP A 350 2.84 24.57 -4.31
N PRO A 351 2.98 23.29 -3.91
CA PRO A 351 3.15 22.16 -4.84
C PRO A 351 1.79 21.78 -5.47
N ILE A 352 1.22 22.69 -6.26
CA ILE A 352 -0.19 22.69 -6.64
C ILE A 352 -0.41 22.21 -8.07
N THR A 353 -1.04 21.05 -8.20
CA THR A 353 -1.85 20.70 -9.37
C THR A 353 -3.13 21.57 -9.38
N ALA A 354 -3.81 21.67 -10.53
CA ALA A 354 -5.09 22.37 -10.66
C ALA A 354 -6.06 22.07 -9.49
N THR A 355 -6.84 23.09 -9.08
CA THR A 355 -7.72 22.98 -7.89
C THR A 355 -8.59 21.73 -7.96
N LEU A 356 -8.87 21.11 -6.80
CA LEU A 356 -9.56 19.82 -6.72
C LEU A 356 -10.81 19.71 -7.63
N PRO A 357 -11.71 20.72 -7.76
CA PRO A 357 -12.80 20.67 -8.73
C PRO A 357 -12.35 20.69 -10.20
N ASN A 358 -11.34 21.50 -10.55
CA ASN A 358 -10.81 21.60 -11.91
C ASN A 358 -10.08 20.31 -12.32
N MET A 359 -9.31 19.71 -11.40
CA MET A 359 -8.67 18.42 -11.63
C MET A 359 -9.73 17.34 -11.88
N LEU A 360 -10.71 17.17 -10.98
CA LEU A 360 -11.78 16.17 -11.14
C LEU A 360 -12.65 16.39 -12.39
N ALA A 361 -12.80 17.64 -12.85
CA ALA A 361 -13.49 17.99 -14.09
C ALA A 361 -12.67 17.71 -15.37
N GLY A 362 -11.34 17.67 -15.29
CA GLY A 362 -10.45 17.44 -16.42
C GLY A 362 -10.18 15.96 -16.72
N LEU A 363 -10.50 15.06 -15.79
CA LEU A 363 -10.23 13.62 -15.92
C LEU A 363 -11.07 12.94 -17.02
N PRO A 364 -10.52 11.92 -17.70
CA PRO A 364 -11.23 11.18 -18.73
C PRO A 364 -12.36 10.31 -18.17
N SER A 365 -13.30 9.93 -19.03
CA SER A 365 -14.34 8.97 -18.67
C SER A 365 -13.73 7.61 -18.33
N GLY A 366 -14.16 7.00 -17.23
CA GLY A 366 -13.58 5.77 -16.68
C GLY A 366 -12.46 5.99 -15.67
N ALA A 367 -12.00 7.22 -15.44
CA ALA A 367 -11.10 7.54 -14.33
C ALA A 367 -11.72 7.22 -12.97
N ILE A 368 -10.87 6.81 -12.03
CA ILE A 368 -11.20 6.38 -10.68
C ILE A 368 -10.37 7.21 -9.72
N VAL A 369 -11.01 7.94 -8.80
CA VAL A 369 -10.32 8.79 -7.82
C VAL A 369 -10.77 8.48 -6.40
N TYR A 370 -9.79 8.40 -5.50
CA TYR A 370 -9.98 8.34 -4.06
C TYR A 370 -9.31 9.54 -3.40
N GLY A 371 -9.90 10.11 -2.36
CA GLY A 371 -9.15 11.01 -1.47
C GLY A 371 -8.12 10.20 -0.68
N ALA A 372 -6.83 10.53 -0.80
CA ALA A 372 -5.76 9.86 -0.06
C ALA A 372 -5.87 10.21 1.43
N HIS A 373 -5.53 9.24 2.30
CA HIS A 373 -5.33 9.36 3.76
C HIS A 373 -6.08 10.51 4.49
N PRO A 374 -7.41 10.68 4.33
CA PRO A 374 -8.10 11.96 4.58
C PRO A 374 -8.21 12.35 6.07
N THR A 375 -7.81 11.45 6.96
CA THR A 375 -7.77 11.59 8.42
C THR A 375 -6.36 11.80 8.98
N GLN A 376 -5.32 11.80 8.13
CA GLN A 376 -3.98 12.27 8.46
C GLN A 376 -3.81 13.69 7.88
N PRO A 377 -3.29 14.66 8.66
CA PRO A 377 -3.01 16.00 8.16
C PRO A 377 -1.67 16.04 7.41
N LEU A 378 -1.67 16.50 6.17
CA LEU A 378 -0.43 16.86 5.47
C LEU A 378 0.30 18.01 6.23
N PRO A 379 1.64 18.09 6.18
CA PRO A 379 2.41 19.10 6.89
C PRO A 379 2.00 20.54 6.56
N ALA A 380 1.96 21.42 7.57
CA ALA A 380 1.60 22.83 7.39
C ALA A 380 2.66 23.58 6.55
N GLU A 381 3.89 23.06 6.55
CA GLU A 381 5.06 23.50 5.80
C GLU A 381 4.85 23.45 4.27
N VAL A 382 3.99 22.56 3.78
CA VAL A 382 3.59 22.44 2.36
C VAL A 382 2.19 23.01 2.08
N GLY A 383 1.63 23.80 3.02
CA GLY A 383 0.24 24.29 2.94
C GLY A 383 -0.81 23.20 3.15
N GLY A 384 -0.40 22.06 3.71
CA GLY A 384 -1.22 20.87 3.92
C GLY A 384 -2.35 21.05 4.93
N GLY A 385 -3.34 20.17 4.84
CA GLY A 385 -4.45 20.09 5.79
C GLY A 385 -5.17 18.75 5.72
N MET A 386 -6.28 18.64 6.46
CA MET A 386 -7.22 17.52 6.35
C MET A 386 -8.36 17.86 5.38
N TRP A 387 -8.94 16.84 4.77
CA TRP A 387 -10.14 16.95 3.95
C TRP A 387 -11.32 17.53 4.74
N THR A 388 -11.90 18.65 4.29
CA THR A 388 -13.07 19.25 4.95
C THR A 388 -14.38 18.68 4.42
N SER A 389 -15.48 18.84 5.18
CA SER A 389 -16.82 18.45 4.72
C SER A 389 -17.26 19.15 3.42
N SER A 390 -16.75 20.35 3.16
CA SER A 390 -16.95 21.07 1.88
C SER A 390 -16.22 20.40 0.71
N ASP A 391 -15.00 19.93 0.93
CA ASP A 391 -14.18 19.29 -0.11
C ASP A 391 -14.76 17.91 -0.44
N ILE A 392 -15.17 17.17 0.60
CA ILE A 392 -15.90 15.89 0.51
C ILE A 392 -17.20 16.04 -0.29
N ALA A 393 -17.96 17.11 -0.03
CA ALA A 393 -19.21 17.38 -0.75
C ALA A 393 -18.96 17.80 -2.22
N SER A 394 -17.88 18.57 -2.47
CA SER A 394 -17.48 18.97 -3.81
C SER A 394 -17.00 17.78 -4.65
N ALA A 395 -16.11 16.95 -4.09
CA ALA A 395 -15.53 15.81 -4.79
C ALA A 395 -16.59 14.76 -5.18
N ARG A 396 -17.53 14.46 -4.27
CA ARG A 396 -18.64 13.53 -4.53
C ARG A 396 -19.63 13.96 -5.63
N SER A 397 -19.50 15.17 -6.19
CA SER A 397 -20.28 15.59 -7.36
C SER A 397 -19.71 15.08 -8.70
N TYR A 398 -18.48 14.57 -8.72
CA TYR A 398 -17.80 14.07 -9.92
C TYR A 398 -17.93 12.54 -10.04
N PRO A 399 -18.42 11.98 -11.16
CA PRO A 399 -18.58 10.53 -11.34
C PRO A 399 -17.29 9.70 -11.26
N SER A 400 -16.13 10.33 -11.46
CA SER A 400 -14.80 9.75 -11.29
C SER A 400 -14.44 9.51 -9.81
N PHE A 401 -14.99 10.30 -8.89
CA PHE A 401 -14.67 10.21 -7.46
C PHE A 401 -15.46 9.07 -6.79
N LYS A 402 -14.77 8.06 -6.28
CA LYS A 402 -15.35 6.79 -5.81
C LYS A 402 -15.36 6.63 -4.29
N GLY A 403 -14.45 7.30 -3.57
CA GLY A 403 -14.21 6.96 -2.18
C GLY A 403 -13.02 7.67 -1.55
N TYR A 404 -12.51 7.09 -0.47
CA TYR A 404 -11.28 7.55 0.18
C TYR A 404 -10.45 6.38 0.69
N GLU A 405 -9.15 6.59 0.78
CA GLU A 405 -8.23 5.71 1.48
C GLU A 405 -8.31 5.97 2.99
N PHE A 406 -9.32 5.42 3.64
CA PHE A 406 -9.50 5.59 5.08
C PHE A 406 -8.46 4.83 5.92
N TRP A 407 -7.80 3.82 5.36
CA TRP A 407 -6.77 3.05 6.04
C TRP A 407 -5.46 3.11 5.26
N ASN A 408 -4.72 4.19 5.48
CA ASN A 408 -3.29 4.27 5.19
C ASN A 408 -2.48 3.83 6.42
N LEU A 409 -1.25 3.33 6.20
CA LEU A 409 -0.23 2.90 7.15
C LEU A 409 -0.60 1.75 8.11
N ARG A 410 0.44 1.03 8.57
CA ARG A 410 0.36 0.01 9.63
C ARG A 410 1.36 0.20 10.78
N LYS A 411 1.49 1.44 11.26
CA LYS A 411 2.37 1.85 12.37
C LYS A 411 1.88 1.28 13.72
N THR A 412 2.49 0.20 14.21
CA THR A 412 2.25 -0.41 15.55
C THR A 412 3.44 -0.25 16.50
N ALA A 413 4.63 -0.06 15.94
CA ALA A 413 5.87 0.22 16.64
C ALA A 413 6.67 1.30 15.88
N ALA A 414 7.39 2.12 16.62
CA ALA A 414 8.20 3.19 16.06
C ALA A 414 9.43 3.49 16.94
N TYR A 415 10.41 4.15 16.35
CA TYR A 415 11.48 4.85 17.07
C TYR A 415 11.62 6.25 16.47
N ASN A 416 11.44 7.26 17.32
CA ASN A 416 11.57 8.67 16.96
C ASN A 416 12.71 9.26 17.81
N ALA A 417 13.77 9.73 17.15
CA ALA A 417 14.92 10.40 17.76
C ALA A 417 15.04 11.80 17.18
N VAL A 418 14.82 12.82 18.02
CA VAL A 418 15.02 14.24 17.62
C VAL A 418 16.53 14.60 17.56
N GLN A 419 17.41 13.60 17.38
CA GLN A 419 18.87 13.73 17.36
C GLN A 419 19.53 12.57 16.59
N ASN A 420 19.96 12.87 15.36
CA ASN A 420 21.23 12.47 14.73
C ASN A 420 21.82 11.13 15.22
N SER A 421 21.50 10.06 14.49
CA SER A 421 21.85 8.67 14.87
C SER A 421 22.70 7.93 13.83
N TYR A 422 23.23 8.61 12.80
CA TYR A 422 24.15 8.02 11.80
C TYR A 422 25.59 7.79 12.30
N GLY A 423 25.78 7.66 13.61
CA GLY A 423 27.08 7.52 14.28
C GLY A 423 27.76 6.16 14.14
N SER A 424 28.20 5.78 12.94
CA SER A 424 29.26 4.75 12.67
C SER A 424 29.11 3.32 13.25
N GLY A 425 27.99 2.99 13.88
CA GLY A 425 27.80 1.73 14.63
C GLY A 425 26.85 0.69 14.00
N GLY A 426 26.26 1.02 12.85
CA GLY A 426 25.22 0.23 12.19
C GLY A 426 23.80 0.47 12.73
N LEU A 427 22.81 0.32 11.85
CA LEU A 427 21.39 0.54 12.14
C LEU A 427 20.70 -0.77 12.51
N ASP A 428 20.35 -0.92 13.79
CA ASP A 428 19.36 -1.89 14.27
C ASP A 428 18.11 -1.12 14.74
N PRO A 429 17.15 -0.83 13.84
CA PRO A 429 15.95 -0.07 14.19
C PRO A 429 15.07 -0.86 15.17
N PHE A 430 14.97 -2.18 14.97
CA PHE A 430 14.17 -3.09 15.79
C PHE A 430 14.60 -3.13 17.27
N ALA A 431 15.89 -2.92 17.56
CA ALA A 431 16.39 -2.83 18.93
C ALA A 431 16.02 -1.51 19.63
N LYS A 432 15.61 -0.50 18.87
CA LYS A 432 15.20 0.82 19.38
C LYS A 432 13.68 1.04 19.37
N TRP A 433 12.93 0.27 18.59
CA TRP A 433 11.47 0.40 18.49
C TRP A 433 10.75 0.16 19.82
N ALA A 434 9.81 1.06 20.13
CA ALA A 434 8.79 0.87 21.15
C ALA A 434 7.42 0.73 20.47
N PRO A 435 6.42 0.09 21.11
CA PRO A 435 5.03 0.19 20.66
C PRO A 435 4.62 1.67 20.57
N CYS A 436 3.91 2.05 19.51
CA CYS A 436 3.45 3.42 19.37
C CYS A 436 2.52 3.81 20.53
N ALA A 437 2.57 5.08 20.94
CA ALA A 437 1.70 5.57 22.00
C ALA A 437 0.28 5.76 21.44
N SER A 438 -0.77 5.49 22.22
CA SER A 438 -2.16 5.78 21.81
C SER A 438 -2.48 7.29 21.72
N THR A 439 -1.48 8.16 21.87
CA THR A 439 -1.53 9.61 21.61
C THR A 439 -0.81 10.01 20.33
N ASP A 440 -0.06 9.09 19.70
CA ASP A 440 0.41 9.22 18.33
C ASP A 440 -0.81 8.99 17.41
N PHE A 441 -1.11 9.96 16.56
CA PHE A 441 -2.38 10.02 15.83
C PHE A 441 -2.51 8.92 14.78
N GLU A 442 -1.39 8.29 14.38
CA GLU A 442 -1.32 7.23 13.37
C GLU A 442 -1.22 5.82 13.98
N CYS A 443 -1.16 5.72 15.31
CA CYS A 443 -0.88 4.47 16.00
C CYS A 443 -1.99 3.43 15.81
N TYR A 444 -1.68 2.36 15.06
CA TYR A 444 -2.57 1.24 14.81
C TYR A 444 -2.60 0.27 16.01
N PRO A 445 -3.78 -0.29 16.39
CA PRO A 445 -5.09 -0.11 15.74
C PRO A 445 -5.89 1.08 16.28
N TYR A 446 -5.36 1.87 17.23
CA TYR A 446 -6.10 2.95 17.88
C TYR A 446 -6.62 4.01 16.89
N PHE A 447 -5.77 4.46 15.97
CA PHE A 447 -6.13 5.36 14.87
C PHE A 447 -7.30 4.82 14.03
N LEU A 448 -7.16 3.58 13.55
CA LEU A 448 -8.17 2.94 12.70
C LEU A 448 -9.52 2.78 13.42
N ASP A 449 -9.48 2.19 14.62
CA ASP A 449 -10.67 1.88 15.41
C ASP A 449 -11.39 3.14 15.97
N ASN A 450 -10.69 4.29 16.15
CA ASN A 450 -11.24 5.49 16.82
C ASN A 450 -11.33 6.76 15.95
N GLN A 451 -10.61 6.84 14.83
CA GLN A 451 -10.59 8.03 13.96
C GLN A 451 -11.09 7.70 12.54
N ALA A 452 -10.41 6.79 11.84
CA ALA A 452 -10.70 6.47 10.45
C ALA A 452 -12.05 5.79 10.25
N ILE A 453 -12.34 4.71 10.99
CA ILE A 453 -13.62 3.99 10.87
C ILE A 453 -14.81 4.91 11.23
N PRO A 454 -14.81 5.66 12.36
CA PRO A 454 -15.87 6.63 12.65
C PRO A 454 -15.99 7.78 11.65
N PHE A 455 -14.90 8.17 10.97
CA PHE A 455 -14.95 9.17 9.90
C PHE A 455 -15.63 8.61 8.64
N TRP A 456 -15.26 7.40 8.20
CA TRP A 456 -15.90 6.71 7.08
C TRP A 456 -17.39 6.46 7.34
N ASP A 457 -17.76 5.94 8.51
CA ASP A 457 -19.16 5.73 8.91
C ASP A 457 -19.98 7.04 8.91
N GLY A 458 -19.34 8.15 9.29
CA GLY A 458 -19.93 9.48 9.19
C GLY A 458 -20.25 9.89 7.76
N ILE A 459 -19.35 9.59 6.80
CA ILE A 459 -19.55 9.88 5.37
C ILE A 459 -20.58 8.93 4.76
N LEU A 460 -20.53 7.62 5.08
CA LEU A 460 -21.53 6.63 4.64
C LEU A 460 -22.93 7.02 5.10
N SER A 461 -23.09 7.37 6.38
CA SER A 461 -24.36 7.88 6.92
C SER A 461 -24.79 9.17 6.21
N GLY A 462 -23.87 10.11 5.96
CA GLY A 462 -24.14 11.33 5.19
C GLY A 462 -24.39 11.12 3.68
N ALA A 463 -24.19 9.91 3.16
CA ALA A 463 -24.35 9.55 1.76
C ALA A 463 -25.61 8.70 1.48
N VAL A 464 -26.06 7.88 2.43
CA VAL A 464 -26.97 6.75 2.17
C VAL A 464 -28.32 7.11 1.54
N ASP A 465 -28.90 8.26 1.87
CA ASP A 465 -30.17 8.75 1.28
C ASP A 465 -29.94 9.85 0.21
N THR A 466 -28.73 9.92 -0.37
CA THR A 466 -28.41 10.86 -1.48
C THR A 466 -28.43 10.15 -2.83
N ALA A 467 -28.56 10.90 -3.93
CA ALA A 467 -28.60 10.35 -5.30
C ALA A 467 -27.33 9.60 -5.74
N ASN A 468 -26.23 9.75 -5.02
CA ASN A 468 -25.00 8.97 -5.18
C ASN A 468 -24.57 8.40 -3.82
N PRO A 469 -25.18 7.30 -3.34
CA PRO A 469 -24.93 6.77 -2.00
C PRO A 469 -23.59 6.04 -1.89
N TYR A 470 -22.96 5.72 -3.03
CA TYR A 470 -21.70 4.99 -3.13
C TYR A 470 -20.53 5.85 -2.64
N VAL A 471 -19.90 5.41 -1.55
CA VAL A 471 -18.62 5.94 -1.08
C VAL A 471 -17.79 4.76 -0.57
N TYR A 472 -16.80 4.36 -1.35
CA TYR A 472 -15.98 3.21 -1.06
C TYR A 472 -14.80 3.55 -0.14
N GLY A 473 -14.35 2.57 0.64
CA GLY A 473 -13.06 2.59 1.30
C GLY A 473 -11.98 1.94 0.43
N LEU A 474 -10.75 2.44 0.57
CA LEU A 474 -9.52 1.88 0.03
C LEU A 474 -8.45 1.79 1.13
N ALA A 475 -7.40 1.01 0.89
CA ALA A 475 -6.28 0.87 1.81
C ALA A 475 -4.98 0.46 1.11
N GLY A 476 -3.97 1.32 1.20
CA GLY A 476 -2.59 1.08 0.77
C GLY A 476 -1.58 1.29 1.91
N SER A 477 -0.29 1.14 1.58
CA SER A 477 0.79 1.24 2.57
C SER A 477 1.59 2.54 2.54
N ASP A 478 1.43 3.39 1.51
CA ASP A 478 2.14 4.67 1.36
C ASP A 478 3.67 4.46 1.50
N ALA A 479 4.11 3.39 0.84
CA ALA A 479 5.46 2.86 0.97
C ALA A 479 6.40 3.46 -0.10
N HIS A 480 7.41 4.17 0.39
CA HIS A 480 8.41 4.88 -0.39
C HIS A 480 9.62 3.96 -0.68
N GLY A 481 9.34 2.84 -1.34
CA GLY A 481 10.31 1.74 -1.44
C GLY A 481 10.49 0.93 -0.14
N ASP A 482 9.83 1.31 0.96
CA ASP A 482 9.93 0.67 2.27
C ASP A 482 9.37 -0.78 2.27
N MET A 483 10.22 -1.79 2.10
CA MET A 483 9.83 -3.20 2.04
C MET A 483 9.98 -3.93 3.37
N ASN A 484 10.96 -3.59 4.21
CA ASN A 484 11.09 -4.17 5.56
C ASN A 484 10.39 -3.32 6.63
N PHE A 485 10.66 -2.03 6.62
CA PHE A 485 10.21 -1.04 7.59
C PHE A 485 10.28 0.37 6.99
N SER A 486 9.39 1.28 7.38
CA SER A 486 9.40 2.65 6.87
C SER A 486 10.36 3.58 7.62
N THR A 487 10.89 4.57 6.89
CA THR A 487 11.77 5.63 7.42
C THR A 487 11.21 7.01 7.07
N TYR A 488 11.22 7.96 8.02
CA TYR A 488 10.71 9.33 7.79
C TYR A 488 11.62 10.37 8.45
N PHE A 489 11.85 11.49 7.75
CA PHE A 489 12.56 12.65 8.28
C PHE A 489 11.69 13.40 9.32
N THR A 490 12.27 13.83 10.45
CA THR A 490 11.54 14.64 11.45
C THR A 490 12.18 16.00 11.73
N GLY A 491 12.26 16.85 10.70
CA GLY A 491 12.34 18.31 10.88
C GLY A 491 13.65 18.89 11.41
N SER A 492 14.78 18.17 11.32
CA SER A 492 16.11 18.72 11.59
C SER A 492 16.69 19.39 10.34
N THR A 493 17.12 20.66 10.44
CA THR A 493 17.35 21.54 9.28
C THR A 493 18.81 21.64 8.80
N THR A 494 19.71 20.76 9.27
CA THR A 494 21.15 20.85 8.98
C THR A 494 21.86 19.55 8.60
N THR A 495 21.19 18.40 8.66
CA THR A 495 21.77 17.07 8.36
C THR A 495 20.71 16.10 7.83
N PHE A 496 21.09 15.25 6.87
CA PHE A 496 20.27 14.12 6.41
C PHE A 496 20.27 13.01 7.49
N ASP A 497 19.45 13.18 8.52
CA ASP A 497 19.28 12.19 9.59
C ASP A 497 17.93 11.47 9.47
N LEU A 498 17.97 10.13 9.50
CA LEU A 498 16.77 9.31 9.69
C LEU A 498 16.33 9.38 11.15
N ASP A 499 15.69 10.49 11.49
CA ASP A 499 15.21 10.80 12.83
C ASP A 499 13.96 9.96 13.22
N SER A 500 13.30 9.24 12.30
CA SER A 500 12.30 8.23 12.67
C SER A 500 12.22 6.99 11.77
N THR A 501 11.77 5.88 12.36
CA THR A 501 11.45 4.61 11.67
C THR A 501 10.21 3.95 12.28
N THR A 502 9.42 3.22 11.48
CA THR A 502 8.20 2.52 11.93
C THR A 502 8.10 1.10 11.35
N ASP A 503 7.25 0.25 11.92
CA ASP A 503 6.92 -1.07 11.34
C ASP A 503 5.86 -1.03 10.23
N ASN A 504 5.62 0.13 9.59
CA ASN A 504 4.97 0.19 8.28
C ASN A 504 5.87 -0.43 7.19
N ALA A 505 5.30 -0.91 6.08
CA ALA A 505 6.01 -1.33 4.87
C ALA A 505 4.99 -1.70 3.77
N LEU A 506 5.47 -1.79 2.53
CA LEU A 506 4.79 -2.29 1.34
C LEU A 506 3.88 -3.49 1.64
N GLY A 507 2.60 -3.41 1.28
CA GLY A 507 1.65 -4.50 1.41
C GLY A 507 1.29 -4.92 2.83
N ARG A 508 1.75 -4.23 3.90
CA ARG A 508 1.34 -4.53 5.28
C ARG A 508 -0.11 -4.20 5.53
N VAL A 509 -0.57 -3.06 5.02
CA VAL A 509 -1.97 -2.84 4.65
C VAL A 509 -2.09 -3.15 3.16
N ARG A 510 -3.23 -3.65 2.72
CA ARG A 510 -3.49 -3.98 1.31
C ARG A 510 -4.98 -3.97 1.00
N THR A 511 -5.30 -3.68 -0.25
CA THR A 511 -6.64 -3.83 -0.82
C THR A 511 -6.72 -5.16 -1.54
N VAL A 512 -7.81 -5.90 -1.36
CA VAL A 512 -8.04 -7.19 -2.03
C VAL A 512 -9.33 -7.11 -2.83
N ALA A 513 -9.23 -7.34 -4.14
CA ALA A 513 -10.28 -7.04 -5.12
C ALA A 513 -10.86 -8.31 -5.75
N LEU A 514 -12.19 -8.38 -5.85
CA LEU A 514 -12.89 -9.44 -6.60
C LEU A 514 -12.96 -9.10 -8.09
N ALA A 515 -12.13 -9.80 -8.88
CA ALA A 515 -12.03 -9.61 -10.31
C ALA A 515 -12.35 -10.93 -11.06
N PRO A 516 -13.12 -10.89 -12.17
CA PRO A 516 -13.48 -12.09 -12.93
C PRO A 516 -12.31 -12.72 -13.70
N ALA A 517 -11.21 -11.97 -13.88
CA ALA A 517 -9.98 -12.43 -14.50
C ALA A 517 -8.77 -11.72 -13.85
N PHE A 518 -7.61 -12.35 -13.85
CA PHE A 518 -6.36 -11.73 -13.40
C PHE A 518 -5.81 -10.79 -14.49
N THR A 519 -6.39 -9.59 -14.55
CA THR A 519 -5.97 -8.49 -15.45
C THR A 519 -6.12 -7.17 -14.70
N MET A 520 -5.28 -6.19 -15.02
CA MET A 520 -5.30 -4.92 -14.29
C MET A 520 -6.62 -4.17 -14.51
N ASP A 521 -7.21 -4.21 -15.71
CA ASP A 521 -8.53 -3.63 -15.95
C ASP A 521 -9.63 -4.25 -15.08
N ALA A 522 -9.64 -5.57 -14.93
CA ALA A 522 -10.62 -6.26 -14.08
C ALA A 522 -10.45 -5.94 -12.58
N ILE A 523 -9.23 -5.63 -12.15
CA ILE A 523 -8.90 -5.16 -10.79
C ILE A 523 -9.35 -3.70 -10.62
N LEU A 524 -9.05 -2.82 -11.57
CA LEU A 524 -9.47 -1.41 -11.57
C LEU A 524 -11.00 -1.29 -11.61
N ASP A 525 -11.70 -2.13 -12.39
CA ASP A 525 -13.15 -2.24 -12.41
C ASP A 525 -13.73 -2.73 -11.07
N ALA A 526 -12.95 -3.47 -10.29
CA ALA A 526 -13.33 -3.90 -8.94
C ALA A 526 -13.10 -2.79 -7.91
N LEU A 527 -12.00 -2.02 -8.01
CA LEU A 527 -11.82 -0.80 -7.21
C LEU A 527 -12.98 0.18 -7.48
N GLY A 528 -13.17 0.58 -8.75
CA GLY A 528 -14.13 1.59 -9.17
C GLY A 528 -15.60 1.28 -8.90
N ALA A 529 -15.92 0.03 -8.56
CA ALA A 529 -17.25 -0.46 -8.18
C ALA A 529 -17.32 -0.96 -6.72
N GLY A 530 -16.28 -0.75 -5.90
CA GLY A 530 -16.26 -1.10 -4.47
C GLY A 530 -16.25 -2.60 -4.17
N ARG A 531 -15.89 -3.47 -5.14
CA ARG A 531 -15.80 -4.93 -4.96
C ARG A 531 -14.50 -5.33 -4.24
N THR A 532 -14.21 -4.67 -3.12
CA THR A 532 -12.90 -4.73 -2.45
C THR A 532 -13.00 -4.81 -0.93
N VAL A 533 -11.99 -5.41 -0.32
CA VAL A 533 -11.80 -5.50 1.13
C VAL A 533 -10.43 -4.96 1.54
N LEU A 534 -10.37 -4.32 2.70
CA LEU A 534 -9.20 -3.62 3.25
C LEU A 534 -8.65 -4.48 4.39
N THR A 535 -7.36 -4.85 4.38
CA THR A 535 -6.82 -5.81 5.37
C THR A 535 -5.34 -5.60 5.69
N ASP A 536 -4.94 -6.03 6.90
CA ASP A 536 -3.55 -6.28 7.26
C ASP A 536 -3.21 -7.77 7.48
N GLY A 537 -4.21 -8.66 7.46
CA GLY A 537 -4.05 -10.07 7.79
C GLY A 537 -5.16 -10.97 7.24
N PRO A 538 -6.26 -11.17 7.98
CA PRO A 538 -7.36 -12.06 7.59
C PRO A 538 -8.16 -11.50 6.41
N LEU A 539 -8.95 -12.34 5.76
CA LEU A 539 -9.99 -11.89 4.83
C LEU A 539 -11.37 -12.18 5.39
N LEU A 540 -12.29 -11.28 5.07
CA LEU A 540 -13.73 -11.39 5.28
C LEU A 540 -14.41 -10.74 4.08
N THR A 541 -15.42 -11.39 3.52
CA THR A 541 -16.38 -10.76 2.62
C THR A 541 -17.79 -11.28 2.91
N PHE A 542 -18.80 -10.56 2.42
CA PHE A 542 -20.21 -10.92 2.59
C PHE A 542 -21.02 -10.51 1.34
N GLY A 543 -22.20 -11.09 1.16
CA GLY A 543 -23.03 -10.83 0.00
C GLY A 543 -24.41 -11.47 0.09
N ILE A 544 -25.24 -11.25 -0.91
CA ILE A 544 -26.51 -11.96 -1.11
C ILE A 544 -26.27 -13.04 -2.16
N ASP A 545 -26.46 -14.30 -1.78
CA ASP A 545 -26.61 -15.41 -2.74
C ASP A 545 -27.86 -15.13 -3.60
N LYS A 546 -27.65 -14.85 -4.89
CA LYS A 546 -28.73 -14.62 -5.86
C LYS A 546 -28.88 -15.77 -6.85
N THR A 547 -27.84 -16.57 -7.02
CA THR A 547 -27.84 -17.74 -7.90
C THR A 547 -28.58 -18.94 -7.28
N GLY A 548 -28.67 -18.98 -5.94
CA GLY A 548 -29.23 -20.07 -5.16
C GLY A 548 -28.27 -21.23 -4.92
N ASP A 549 -26.96 -21.04 -5.17
CA ASP A 549 -25.95 -22.10 -5.06
C ASP A 549 -25.36 -22.26 -3.63
N GLY A 550 -25.66 -21.32 -2.73
CA GLY A 550 -25.17 -21.29 -1.35
C GLY A 550 -23.93 -20.42 -1.14
N THR A 551 -23.33 -19.91 -2.21
CA THR A 551 -22.05 -19.19 -2.24
C THR A 551 -22.22 -17.70 -2.59
N ILE A 552 -21.08 -16.99 -2.66
CA ILE A 552 -20.96 -15.55 -2.99
C ILE A 552 -19.60 -15.28 -3.66
N ASP A 553 -19.18 -16.16 -4.56
CA ASP A 553 -17.97 -16.02 -5.39
C ASP A 553 -18.26 -15.60 -6.82
N GLN A 554 -19.53 -15.62 -7.26
CA GLN A 554 -19.92 -15.17 -8.59
C GLN A 554 -20.23 -13.66 -8.62
N LEU A 555 -19.99 -12.99 -9.75
CA LEU A 555 -20.42 -11.60 -9.96
C LEU A 555 -21.94 -11.45 -10.19
N ALA A 556 -22.66 -12.56 -10.38
CA ALA A 556 -24.12 -12.59 -10.44
C ALA A 556 -24.77 -12.33 -9.06
N ASP A 557 -24.04 -12.59 -7.97
CA ASP A 557 -24.50 -12.40 -6.60
C ASP A 557 -24.55 -10.92 -6.18
N GLY A 558 -25.21 -10.65 -5.06
CA GLY A 558 -25.18 -9.34 -4.42
C GLY A 558 -23.86 -9.09 -3.72
N GLN A 559 -22.83 -8.75 -4.48
CA GLN A 559 -21.47 -8.48 -3.99
C GLN A 559 -21.35 -7.13 -3.27
N ILE A 560 -20.33 -7.00 -2.41
CA ILE A 560 -19.95 -5.71 -1.81
C ILE A 560 -19.66 -4.65 -2.88
N GLY A 561 -19.97 -3.39 -2.56
CA GLY A 561 -19.91 -2.25 -3.46
C GLY A 561 -21.25 -1.91 -4.16
N SER A 562 -22.25 -2.79 -4.07
CA SER A 562 -23.50 -2.70 -4.85
C SER A 562 -24.76 -2.30 -4.04
N LEU A 563 -25.78 -1.83 -4.77
CA LEU A 563 -27.11 -1.43 -4.25
C LEU A 563 -28.18 -2.46 -4.66
N HIS A 564 -29.07 -2.79 -3.73
CA HIS A 564 -30.20 -3.69 -3.96
C HIS A 564 -31.51 -3.13 -3.42
N THR A 565 -32.62 -3.63 -3.95
CA THR A 565 -33.97 -3.17 -3.63
C THR A 565 -34.80 -4.38 -3.23
N VAL A 566 -35.43 -4.35 -2.04
CA VAL A 566 -36.21 -5.47 -1.50
C VAL A 566 -37.48 -4.98 -0.80
N PRO A 567 -38.57 -5.78 -0.79
CA PRO A 567 -39.76 -5.45 -0.01
C PRO A 567 -39.43 -5.34 1.48
N ALA A 568 -39.83 -4.26 2.14
CA ALA A 568 -39.51 -4.01 3.56
C ALA A 568 -40.09 -5.06 4.53
N THR A 569 -41.01 -5.91 4.06
CA THR A 569 -41.62 -7.02 4.81
C THR A 569 -41.07 -8.40 4.40
N SER A 570 -40.05 -8.49 3.56
CA SER A 570 -39.42 -9.76 3.19
C SER A 570 -38.37 -10.21 4.22
N ASN A 571 -37.84 -11.41 4.03
CA ASN A 571 -36.56 -11.80 4.61
C ASN A 571 -35.49 -11.71 3.52
N LEU A 572 -34.24 -11.45 3.91
CA LEU A 572 -33.09 -11.46 3.01
C LEU A 572 -31.90 -12.10 3.69
N ASP A 573 -31.30 -13.12 3.07
CA ASP A 573 -30.12 -13.77 3.60
C ASP A 573 -28.82 -13.08 3.15
N LEU A 574 -27.99 -12.70 4.12
CA LEU A 574 -26.60 -12.32 3.90
C LEU A 574 -25.69 -13.50 4.22
N HIS A 575 -24.91 -13.92 3.23
CA HIS A 575 -23.89 -14.95 3.36
C HIS A 575 -22.55 -14.27 3.66
N PHE A 576 -21.75 -14.85 4.55
CA PHE A 576 -20.44 -14.37 4.99
C PHE A 576 -19.40 -15.46 4.76
N LYS A 577 -18.18 -15.09 4.34
CA LYS A 577 -17.03 -16.00 4.26
C LYS A 577 -15.76 -15.31 4.75
N TRP A 578 -14.92 -16.04 5.49
CA TRP A 578 -13.64 -15.54 6.02
C TRP A 578 -12.53 -16.60 5.94
N GLN A 579 -11.28 -16.15 5.84
CA GLN A 579 -10.09 -17.00 5.71
C GLN A 579 -8.86 -16.29 6.31
N THR A 580 -8.04 -17.01 7.06
CA THR A 580 -6.85 -16.48 7.75
C THR A 580 -5.72 -17.52 7.75
N THR A 581 -4.51 -17.13 8.15
CA THR A 581 -3.32 -17.99 8.26
C THR A 581 -2.82 -18.02 9.70
N ALA A 582 -1.91 -18.96 10.01
CA ALA A 582 -1.30 -19.05 11.35
C ALA A 582 -0.58 -17.75 11.78
N GLU A 583 -0.02 -17.00 10.82
CA GLU A 583 0.61 -15.70 11.02
C GLU A 583 -0.35 -14.63 11.56
N PHE A 584 -1.59 -14.62 11.09
CA PHE A 584 -2.63 -13.64 11.47
C PHE A 584 -3.57 -14.16 12.57
N GLY A 585 -3.45 -15.43 12.93
CA GLY A 585 -4.25 -16.12 13.94
C GLY A 585 -5.71 -16.35 13.54
N ASP A 586 -6.43 -17.10 14.38
CA ASP A 586 -7.85 -17.40 14.24
C ASP A 586 -8.71 -16.12 14.18
N VAL A 587 -9.76 -16.13 13.34
CA VAL A 587 -10.80 -15.08 13.35
C VAL A 587 -11.65 -15.24 14.61
N GLU A 588 -11.49 -14.30 15.53
CA GLU A 588 -12.14 -14.30 16.85
C GLU A 588 -13.53 -13.70 16.78
N ARG A 589 -13.68 -12.65 15.97
CA ARG A 589 -14.91 -11.84 15.85
C ARG A 589 -15.18 -11.52 14.38
N VAL A 590 -16.43 -11.65 13.96
CA VAL A 590 -16.97 -11.03 12.75
C VAL A 590 -18.12 -10.14 13.20
N VAL A 591 -18.06 -8.87 12.83
CA VAL A 591 -19.01 -7.83 13.22
C VAL A 591 -19.68 -7.29 11.97
N MET A 592 -20.99 -7.43 11.88
CA MET A 592 -21.81 -6.72 10.91
C MET A 592 -22.15 -5.33 11.46
N VAL A 593 -22.14 -4.32 10.62
CA VAL A 593 -22.43 -2.92 10.92
C VAL A 593 -23.55 -2.45 9.98
N ARG A 594 -24.57 -1.79 10.52
CA ARG A 594 -25.75 -1.28 9.79
C ARG A 594 -26.00 0.18 10.13
N GLY A 595 -25.72 1.06 9.17
CA GLY A 595 -25.95 2.50 9.28
C GLY A 595 -27.13 3.02 8.46
N THR A 596 -27.52 4.25 8.78
CA THR A 596 -28.66 5.01 8.22
C THR A 596 -28.26 6.48 8.09
N SER A 597 -29.09 7.33 7.50
CA SER A 597 -28.85 8.79 7.46
C SER A 597 -28.78 9.46 8.83
N THR A 598 -29.19 8.77 9.89
CA THR A 598 -29.23 9.28 11.27
C THR A 598 -28.19 8.66 12.21
N THR A 599 -27.42 7.64 11.78
CA THR A 599 -26.39 7.03 12.64
C THR A 599 -25.10 7.83 12.77
N GLY A 600 -24.76 8.64 11.76
CA GLY A 600 -23.52 9.41 11.74
C GLY A 600 -22.28 8.53 11.98
N LYS A 601 -21.38 8.97 12.86
CA LYS A 601 -20.12 8.29 13.18
C LYS A 601 -20.28 7.01 14.04
N THR A 602 -21.50 6.63 14.42
CA THR A 602 -21.77 5.51 15.34
C THR A 602 -22.95 4.65 14.86
N PRO A 603 -22.80 3.89 13.76
CA PRO A 603 -23.79 2.92 13.31
C PRO A 603 -24.00 1.77 14.28
N GLY A 604 -25.14 1.08 14.15
CA GLY A 604 -25.43 -0.11 14.94
C GLY A 604 -24.57 -1.28 14.49
N SER A 605 -24.08 -2.08 15.42
CA SER A 605 -23.23 -3.25 15.14
C SER A 605 -23.76 -4.52 15.80
N TYR A 606 -23.42 -5.68 15.24
CA TYR A 606 -23.87 -7.00 15.69
C TYR A 606 -22.78 -8.06 15.47
N GLU A 607 -22.53 -8.93 16.45
CA GLU A 607 -21.39 -9.85 16.43
C GLU A 607 -21.80 -11.29 16.13
N LEU A 608 -21.34 -11.83 15.00
CA LEU A 608 -21.82 -13.10 14.47
C LEU A 608 -21.22 -14.31 15.19
N LEU A 609 -19.98 -14.22 15.67
CA LEU A 609 -19.18 -15.37 16.12
C LEU A 609 -19.28 -15.70 17.61
N THR A 610 -19.71 -14.76 18.46
CA THR A 610 -19.65 -14.91 19.93
C THR A 610 -20.93 -14.51 20.68
N ASP A 611 -21.81 -13.70 20.08
CA ASP A 611 -23.02 -13.19 20.73
C ASP A 611 -23.98 -14.33 21.09
N PRO A 612 -24.46 -14.44 22.35
CA PRO A 612 -25.46 -15.43 22.76
C PRO A 612 -26.71 -15.47 21.86
N GLU A 613 -27.09 -14.35 21.23
CA GLU A 613 -28.23 -14.23 20.33
C GLU A 613 -27.90 -14.50 18.85
N SER A 614 -26.62 -14.62 18.43
CA SER A 614 -26.27 -14.80 17.01
C SER A 614 -26.87 -16.05 16.37
N LEU A 615 -27.37 -15.88 15.14
CA LEU A 615 -28.23 -16.85 14.48
C LEU A 615 -27.44 -18.04 13.91
N GLY A 616 -27.73 -19.24 14.42
CA GLY A 616 -27.37 -20.51 13.80
C GLY A 616 -25.89 -20.70 13.44
N SER A 617 -25.64 -20.87 12.13
CA SER A 617 -24.37 -21.38 11.57
C SER A 617 -23.09 -20.67 12.00
N CYS A 618 -23.14 -19.35 12.25
CA CYS A 618 -21.95 -18.54 12.55
C CYS A 618 -21.24 -18.95 13.86
N LYS A 619 -21.97 -19.51 14.83
CA LYS A 619 -21.39 -19.98 16.10
C LYS A 619 -20.50 -21.21 15.95
N THR A 620 -20.79 -22.07 14.98
CA THR A 620 -20.12 -23.36 14.76
C THR A 620 -19.14 -23.36 13.61
N ALA A 621 -19.09 -22.27 12.82
CA ALA A 621 -18.17 -22.14 11.70
C ALA A 621 -16.70 -22.06 12.16
N PRO A 622 -15.74 -22.68 11.44
CA PRO A 622 -14.33 -22.70 11.87
C PRO A 622 -13.70 -21.31 11.85
N ARG A 623 -12.75 -21.06 12.75
CA ARG A 623 -12.10 -19.74 12.90
C ARG A 623 -10.98 -19.48 11.89
N THR A 624 -10.41 -20.51 11.29
CA THR A 624 -9.33 -20.41 10.28
C THR A 624 -9.86 -20.17 8.86
N ALA A 625 -10.91 -20.89 8.47
CA ALA A 625 -11.66 -20.65 7.24
C ALA A 625 -13.11 -21.08 7.46
N GLY A 626 -14.07 -20.18 7.21
CA GLY A 626 -15.46 -20.42 7.57
C GLY A 626 -16.46 -19.64 6.73
N THR A 627 -17.68 -20.17 6.67
CA THR A 627 -18.84 -19.56 6.02
C THR A 627 -20.02 -19.58 6.98
N CYS A 628 -20.88 -18.56 6.93
CA CYS A 628 -22.14 -18.57 7.66
C CYS A 628 -23.20 -17.64 7.04
N LYS A 629 -24.45 -17.77 7.49
CA LYS A 629 -25.61 -17.04 6.96
C LYS A 629 -26.38 -16.29 8.05
N VAL A 630 -26.82 -15.08 7.75
CA VAL A 630 -27.59 -14.19 8.64
C VAL A 630 -28.81 -13.65 7.89
N THR A 631 -30.01 -13.91 8.43
CA THR A 631 -31.28 -13.47 7.81
C THR A 631 -31.70 -12.09 8.33
N LEU A 632 -31.66 -11.08 7.46
CA LEU A 632 -32.31 -9.79 7.67
C LEU A 632 -33.84 -9.92 7.56
N GLY A 633 -34.56 -9.09 8.30
CA GLY A 633 -36.02 -9.17 8.50
C GLY A 633 -36.43 -9.19 9.99
N HIS A 634 -35.45 -9.23 10.89
CA HIS A 634 -35.63 -9.23 12.34
C HIS A 634 -35.53 -7.80 12.93
N SER A 635 -35.60 -7.65 14.26
CA SER A 635 -35.45 -6.33 14.91
C SER A 635 -33.97 -5.89 15.04
N GLY A 636 -33.76 -4.60 15.33
CA GLY A 636 -32.43 -4.06 15.64
C GLY A 636 -31.49 -4.00 14.43
N ALA A 637 -30.25 -4.44 14.59
CA ALA A 637 -29.24 -4.44 13.52
C ALA A 637 -29.57 -5.41 12.36
N LEU A 638 -30.47 -6.38 12.60
CA LEU A 638 -30.95 -7.36 11.61
C LEU A 638 -32.24 -6.91 10.89
N SER A 639 -32.64 -5.65 11.05
CA SER A 639 -33.77 -5.07 10.31
C SER A 639 -33.42 -4.78 8.86
N LEU A 640 -34.37 -5.04 7.96
CA LEU A 640 -34.40 -4.41 6.64
C LEU A 640 -34.76 -2.92 6.76
N PRO A 641 -34.39 -2.09 5.76
CA PRO A 641 -34.92 -0.73 5.62
C PRO A 641 -36.46 -0.71 5.46
N PRO A 642 -37.17 0.23 6.12
CA PRO A 642 -38.53 0.60 5.75
C PRO A 642 -38.68 1.02 4.28
N ALA A 643 -39.91 0.93 3.76
CA ALA A 643 -40.26 1.39 2.43
C ALA A 643 -39.83 2.86 2.20
N GLY A 644 -39.16 3.12 1.07
CA GLY A 644 -38.67 4.45 0.69
C GLY A 644 -37.41 4.93 1.43
N THR A 645 -36.70 4.04 2.15
CA THR A 645 -35.45 4.38 2.87
C THR A 645 -34.30 3.46 2.48
N THR A 646 -33.06 3.92 2.61
CA THR A 646 -31.86 3.12 2.31
C THR A 646 -30.99 2.94 3.56
N TYR A 647 -30.58 1.70 3.83
CA TYR A 647 -29.58 1.36 4.85
C TYR A 647 -28.31 0.86 4.18
N TYR A 648 -27.15 1.15 4.78
CA TYR A 648 -25.88 0.53 4.38
C TYR A 648 -25.48 -0.53 5.39
N TYR A 649 -24.97 -1.66 4.88
CA TYR A 649 -24.42 -2.76 5.67
C TYR A 649 -22.96 -2.92 5.30
N ARG A 650 -22.07 -3.06 6.27
CA ARG A 650 -20.67 -3.45 6.06
C ARG A 650 -20.24 -4.44 7.13
N ALA A 651 -19.17 -5.17 6.90
CA ALA A 651 -18.65 -6.19 7.82
C ALA A 651 -17.17 -5.96 8.15
N MET A 652 -16.76 -6.38 9.35
CA MET A 652 -15.38 -6.33 9.84
C MET A 652 -15.00 -7.63 10.56
N ALA A 653 -13.79 -8.15 10.33
CA ALA A 653 -13.20 -9.25 11.08
C ALA A 653 -12.08 -8.77 12.01
N LEU A 654 -11.89 -9.46 13.13
CA LEU A 654 -10.73 -9.34 14.01
C LEU A 654 -10.08 -10.71 14.22
N SER A 655 -8.76 -10.78 14.17
CA SER A 655 -7.98 -12.01 14.44
C SER A 655 -6.72 -11.75 15.27
N GLY A 656 -6.14 -12.83 15.80
CA GLY A 656 -4.81 -12.83 16.41
C GLY A 656 -4.72 -12.05 17.73
N ALA A 657 -5.67 -12.26 18.64
CA ALA A 657 -5.92 -11.47 19.84
C ALA A 657 -6.22 -10.00 19.54
N GLY A 658 -7.07 -9.75 18.55
CA GLY A 658 -7.44 -8.41 18.08
C GLY A 658 -6.29 -7.58 17.49
N LYS A 659 -5.25 -8.21 16.93
CA LYS A 659 -4.08 -7.54 16.32
C LYS A 659 -4.22 -7.23 14.84
N PHE A 660 -5.14 -7.90 14.15
CA PHE A 660 -5.37 -7.75 12.72
C PHE A 660 -6.83 -7.40 12.45
N ARG A 661 -7.12 -6.81 11.28
CA ARG A 661 -8.45 -6.39 10.82
C ARG A 661 -8.64 -6.81 9.36
N CYS A 662 -9.90 -7.08 9.01
CA CYS A 662 -10.37 -6.95 7.63
C CYS A 662 -11.64 -6.11 7.66
N LEU A 663 -11.78 -5.15 6.75
CA LEU A 663 -13.01 -4.39 6.52
C LEU A 663 -13.52 -4.64 5.11
N THR A 664 -14.84 -4.68 4.95
CA THR A 664 -15.51 -4.81 3.65
C THR A 664 -16.09 -3.47 3.22
N ASN A 665 -16.11 -3.21 1.92
CA ASN A 665 -16.97 -2.17 1.37
C ASN A 665 -18.47 -2.50 1.59
N PRO A 666 -19.37 -1.51 1.57
CA PRO A 666 -20.75 -1.72 1.96
C PRO A 666 -21.57 -2.44 0.89
N ILE A 667 -22.69 -3.03 1.31
CA ILE A 667 -23.87 -3.27 0.47
C ILE A 667 -24.95 -2.29 0.90
N TRP A 668 -25.57 -1.61 -0.06
CA TRP A 668 -26.70 -0.74 0.18
C TRP A 668 -27.99 -1.50 -0.10
N ILE A 669 -28.99 -1.32 0.76
CA ILE A 669 -30.32 -1.92 0.60
C ILE A 669 -31.35 -0.83 0.74
N THR A 670 -32.22 -0.69 -0.26
CA THR A 670 -33.40 0.19 -0.25
C THR A 670 -34.65 -0.65 -0.02
N GLY A 671 -35.50 -0.25 0.92
CA GLY A 671 -36.78 -0.88 1.17
C GLY A 671 -37.84 -0.38 0.18
N THR A 672 -38.66 -1.27 -0.37
CA THR A 672 -39.91 -0.92 -1.06
C THR A 672 -41.12 -1.27 -0.20
N ASP A 673 -42.28 -0.74 -0.58
CA ASP A 673 -43.54 -1.33 -0.15
C ASP A 673 -43.62 -2.81 -0.53
N ALA A 674 -44.44 -3.55 0.20
CA ALA A 674 -44.78 -4.91 -0.18
C ALA A 674 -45.53 -4.87 -1.51
N VAL A 675 -45.01 -5.58 -2.52
CA VAL A 675 -45.78 -5.85 -3.74
C VAL A 675 -47.05 -6.58 -3.30
N ALA A 676 -48.21 -5.97 -3.53
CA ALA A 676 -49.48 -6.61 -3.22
C ALA A 676 -49.53 -7.95 -3.97
N PRO A 677 -49.94 -9.06 -3.31
CA PRO A 677 -50.07 -10.34 -4.01
C PRO A 677 -51.03 -10.13 -5.17
N ASP A 678 -50.57 -10.43 -6.39
CA ASP A 678 -51.29 -10.09 -7.61
C ASP A 678 -52.71 -10.65 -7.52
N ALA A 679 -53.69 -9.73 -7.60
CA ALA A 679 -55.08 -10.05 -7.40
C ALA A 679 -55.62 -10.69 -8.67
N GLY A 680 -55.27 -11.98 -8.83
CA GLY A 680 -55.61 -12.80 -9.99
C GLY A 680 -57.07 -12.61 -10.40
N PRO A 681 -57.35 -12.57 -11.71
CA PRO A 681 -58.56 -11.97 -12.28
C PRO A 681 -59.81 -12.49 -11.54
N PRO A 682 -60.69 -11.57 -11.09
CA PRO A 682 -61.64 -11.86 -10.01
C PRO A 682 -62.47 -13.08 -10.34
N THR A 683 -62.35 -14.11 -9.49
CA THR A 683 -63.12 -15.34 -9.62
C THR A 683 -64.59 -15.00 -9.54
N ASP A 684 -65.31 -15.19 -10.65
CA ASP A 684 -66.71 -14.81 -10.80
C ASP A 684 -67.56 -15.52 -9.74
N ALA A 685 -67.97 -14.75 -8.73
CA ALA A 685 -68.78 -15.21 -7.60
C ALA A 685 -70.25 -15.25 -8.03
N GLY A 686 -70.55 -16.09 -9.03
CA GLY A 686 -71.82 -16.16 -9.73
C GLY A 686 -73.02 -16.23 -8.79
N THR A 687 -73.73 -15.11 -8.66
CA THR A 687 -75.02 -15.06 -7.98
C THR A 687 -76.02 -15.87 -8.79
N GLY A 688 -76.57 -16.92 -8.19
CA GLY A 688 -77.49 -17.82 -8.89
C GLY A 688 -78.76 -17.10 -9.36
N ASP A 689 -78.97 -17.08 -10.67
CA ASP A 689 -80.23 -16.70 -11.31
C ASP A 689 -80.94 -17.96 -11.85
N THR A 690 -82.26 -17.91 -11.95
CA THR A 690 -83.12 -19.07 -12.22
C THR A 690 -84.05 -18.82 -13.42
N GLY A 691 -83.67 -19.29 -14.61
CA GLY A 691 -84.61 -19.33 -15.73
C GLY A 691 -84.05 -19.80 -17.06
N GLY A 692 -84.89 -20.52 -17.81
CA GLY A 692 -84.84 -20.60 -19.27
C GLY A 692 -83.71 -21.42 -19.90
N ALA A 693 -84.05 -22.61 -20.40
CA ALA A 693 -83.35 -23.18 -21.54
C ALA A 693 -84.10 -22.82 -22.82
N ASP A 694 -83.40 -22.38 -23.88
CA ASP A 694 -83.49 -23.06 -25.18
C ASP A 694 -82.31 -22.73 -26.14
N THR A 695 -82.18 -23.54 -27.20
CA THR A 695 -81.44 -23.37 -28.47
C THR A 695 -80.36 -22.28 -28.58
N GLY A 696 -79.10 -22.68 -28.80
CA GLY A 696 -78.02 -21.79 -29.23
C GLY A 696 -77.73 -21.83 -30.75
N SER A 697 -76.77 -21.02 -31.19
CA SER A 697 -75.94 -21.26 -32.38
C SER A 697 -74.66 -20.41 -32.34
N THR A 698 -73.56 -20.94 -32.87
CA THR A 698 -72.33 -20.19 -33.23
C THR A 698 -72.59 -19.35 -34.49
N ASP A 699 -71.99 -18.18 -34.70
CA ASP A 699 -70.57 -18.03 -35.06
C ASP A 699 -70.04 -16.57 -34.84
N THR A 700 -68.80 -16.35 -35.25
CA THR A 700 -67.90 -15.20 -35.07
C THR A 700 -68.35 -13.85 -35.65
N GLY A 701 -67.86 -12.77 -35.03
CA GLY A 701 -68.07 -11.38 -35.48
C GLY A 701 -66.90 -10.82 -36.31
N SER A 702 -67.10 -9.64 -36.92
CA SER A 702 -66.09 -8.95 -37.73
C SER A 702 -66.15 -7.42 -37.61
N THR A 703 -65.01 -6.82 -37.26
CA THR A 703 -64.62 -5.40 -37.30
C THR A 703 -63.09 -5.42 -37.15
N ASP A 704 -62.23 -4.91 -38.03
CA ASP A 704 -62.27 -3.78 -38.97
C ASP A 704 -62.13 -2.39 -38.31
N THR A 705 -61.33 -1.57 -39.00
CA THR A 705 -60.73 -0.24 -38.77
C THR A 705 -61.36 0.76 -37.80
N GLY A 706 -60.49 1.52 -37.09
CA GLY A 706 -60.90 2.42 -35.99
C GLY A 706 -60.14 3.76 -35.77
N VAL A 707 -59.20 4.15 -36.65
CA VAL A 707 -58.58 5.51 -36.73
C VAL A 707 -57.65 5.94 -35.56
N VAL A 708 -56.69 6.83 -35.87
CA VAL A 708 -55.71 7.45 -34.96
C VAL A 708 -56.22 8.82 -34.49
N ASP A 709 -55.94 9.19 -33.24
CA ASP A 709 -55.96 10.60 -32.78
C ASP A 709 -54.61 10.97 -32.13
N THR A 710 -54.27 12.26 -32.11
CA THR A 710 -52.91 12.76 -31.84
C THR A 710 -52.85 13.75 -30.68
N ALA A 711 -52.01 13.50 -29.67
CA ALA A 711 -51.31 14.55 -28.92
C ALA A 711 -50.22 13.99 -27.96
N VAL A 712 -49.32 14.90 -27.55
CA VAL A 712 -48.36 14.83 -26.42
C VAL A 712 -47.29 13.73 -26.48
N THR A 713 -46.06 14.15 -26.77
CA THR A 713 -44.85 13.36 -26.50
C THR A 713 -44.44 13.55 -25.03
N ASP A 714 -44.28 12.46 -24.29
CA ASP A 714 -43.54 12.46 -23.02
C ASP A 714 -42.65 11.21 -22.90
N THR A 715 -41.53 11.41 -22.20
CA THR A 715 -40.47 10.52 -21.74
C THR A 715 -40.62 9.01 -21.93
N ALA A 716 -39.71 8.42 -22.73
CA ALA A 716 -39.17 7.06 -22.53
C ALA A 716 -37.76 6.93 -23.12
N SER A 717 -36.84 6.28 -22.40
CA SER A 717 -35.55 5.82 -22.93
C SER A 717 -35.75 4.58 -23.82
N ALA A 718 -34.97 4.44 -24.89
CA ALA A 718 -35.06 3.28 -25.76
C ALA A 718 -34.49 2.02 -25.10
N ASP A 719 -35.30 0.96 -25.01
CA ASP A 719 -34.81 -0.40 -24.81
C ASP A 719 -33.96 -0.82 -26.02
N THR A 720 -32.78 -1.38 -25.75
CA THR A 720 -32.07 -2.25 -26.70
C THR A 720 -32.07 -3.66 -26.14
N ALA A 721 -32.85 -4.54 -26.77
CA ALA A 721 -33.04 -5.90 -26.33
C ALA A 721 -31.73 -6.72 -26.30
N VAL A 722 -31.65 -7.65 -25.36
CA VAL A 722 -30.57 -8.65 -25.30
C VAL A 722 -30.62 -9.51 -26.56
N ILE A 723 -29.56 -9.46 -27.37
CA ILE A 723 -29.32 -10.44 -28.43
C ILE A 723 -28.51 -11.57 -27.81
N ASP A 724 -29.20 -12.67 -27.53
CA ASP A 724 -28.56 -13.93 -27.14
C ASP A 724 -27.79 -14.50 -28.34
N THR A 725 -26.55 -14.96 -28.14
CA THR A 725 -25.74 -15.61 -29.18
C THR A 725 -24.82 -16.64 -28.55
N ALA A 726 -25.08 -17.90 -28.86
CA ALA A 726 -24.42 -19.03 -28.23
C ALA A 726 -22.92 -19.13 -28.55
N ILE A 727 -22.17 -19.70 -27.60
CA ILE A 727 -20.76 -20.06 -27.73
C ILE A 727 -20.59 -21.08 -28.87
N ALA A 728 -19.57 -20.87 -29.72
CA ALA A 728 -19.09 -21.85 -30.67
C ALA A 728 -17.59 -22.04 -30.51
N ASP A 729 -17.16 -23.24 -30.09
CA ASP A 729 -15.75 -23.64 -30.13
C ASP A 729 -15.23 -23.66 -31.57
N THR A 730 -14.01 -23.22 -31.81
CA THR A 730 -13.20 -23.70 -32.95
C THR A 730 -11.71 -23.64 -32.61
N ALA A 731 -10.94 -24.57 -33.18
CA ALA A 731 -9.59 -24.89 -32.70
C ALA A 731 -8.49 -23.92 -33.16
N VAL A 732 -7.39 -23.93 -32.39
CA VAL A 732 -6.09 -23.35 -32.75
C VAL A 732 -5.67 -23.77 -34.15
N THR A 733 -5.25 -22.82 -34.98
CA THR A 733 -4.50 -23.08 -36.22
C THR A 733 -3.30 -22.15 -36.26
N ASP A 734 -2.11 -22.72 -36.44
CA ASP A 734 -0.81 -22.02 -36.51
C ASP A 734 -0.42 -21.81 -37.99
N THR A 735 0.05 -20.61 -38.36
CA THR A 735 0.67 -20.32 -39.67
C THR A 735 1.56 -19.09 -39.58
N ALA A 736 2.73 -19.15 -40.22
CA ALA A 736 3.86 -18.23 -40.01
C ALA A 736 3.87 -16.96 -40.90
N ASN A 737 4.88 -16.12 -40.66
CA ASN A 737 5.21 -14.86 -41.34
C ASN A 737 5.09 -14.88 -42.88
N ALA A 738 4.80 -13.71 -43.45
CA ALA A 738 5.19 -13.33 -44.80
C ALA A 738 5.65 -11.87 -44.84
N ASP A 739 6.79 -11.59 -45.48
CA ASP A 739 7.25 -10.23 -45.75
C ASP A 739 6.33 -9.49 -46.72
N THR A 740 6.28 -8.16 -46.60
CA THR A 740 6.15 -7.30 -47.77
C THR A 740 6.77 -5.93 -47.48
N ALA A 741 7.83 -5.59 -48.20
CA ALA A 741 8.42 -4.27 -48.21
C ALA A 741 7.96 -3.49 -49.45
N THR A 742 7.71 -2.19 -49.28
CA THR A 742 7.62 -1.22 -50.38
C THR A 742 8.25 0.09 -49.91
N ASP A 743 9.30 0.54 -50.58
CA ASP A 743 9.81 1.90 -50.46
C ASP A 743 8.75 2.91 -50.92
N ASP A 744 8.82 4.13 -50.38
CA ASP A 744 8.56 5.32 -51.19
C ASP A 744 9.52 6.44 -50.78
N THR A 745 9.88 7.34 -51.71
CA THR A 745 11.13 8.11 -51.61
C THR A 745 10.99 9.62 -51.59
N ALA A 746 11.84 10.23 -50.75
CA ALA A 746 12.40 11.57 -50.84
C ALA A 746 11.46 12.80 -50.80
N ALA A 747 11.65 13.59 -49.74
CA ALA A 747 11.68 15.05 -49.86
C ALA A 747 13.02 15.54 -49.26
N VAL A 748 13.81 16.25 -50.08
CA VAL A 748 15.02 16.97 -49.64
C VAL A 748 14.70 18.46 -49.74
N ASP A 749 15.05 19.24 -48.73
CA ASP A 749 15.24 20.68 -48.85
C ASP A 749 16.53 21.09 -48.12
N THR A 750 17.14 22.19 -48.54
CA THR A 750 18.52 22.56 -48.22
C THR A 750 18.63 24.00 -47.72
N GLY A 751 19.08 24.18 -46.47
CA GLY A 751 19.14 25.48 -45.79
C GLY A 751 20.46 25.75 -45.05
N SER A 752 21.48 26.18 -45.79
CA SER A 752 22.69 26.91 -45.38
C SER A 752 22.38 28.17 -44.51
N GLU A 753 23.24 28.76 -43.67
CA GLU A 753 24.71 28.64 -43.38
C GLU A 753 25.08 29.44 -42.09
N ALA A 754 26.39 29.51 -41.73
CA ALA A 754 27.05 30.31 -40.66
C ALA A 754 26.86 29.84 -39.18
N ASP A 755 27.88 29.48 -38.38
CA ASP A 755 29.18 30.12 -37.97
C ASP A 755 28.99 31.00 -36.70
N SER A 756 29.83 31.00 -35.65
CA SER A 756 31.22 30.55 -35.47
C SER A 756 31.55 30.04 -34.05
N GLY A 757 32.62 29.25 -33.86
CA GLY A 757 33.21 29.01 -32.52
C GLY A 757 34.16 27.81 -32.37
N SER A 758 35.44 27.96 -32.75
CA SER A 758 36.43 26.86 -32.71
C SER A 758 37.44 26.93 -31.55
N SER A 759 37.83 25.78 -31.00
CA SER A 759 39.19 25.54 -30.49
C SER A 759 39.55 24.06 -30.56
N THR A 760 40.68 23.74 -31.19
CA THR A 760 41.22 22.37 -31.37
C THR A 760 42.42 22.11 -30.45
N LEU A 761 43.13 20.98 -30.68
CA LEU A 761 44.30 20.44 -29.98
C LEU A 761 43.94 19.51 -28.79
N ASP A 762 44.52 18.33 -28.61
CA ASP A 762 45.63 17.65 -29.33
C ASP A 762 45.32 16.17 -29.67
N ALA A 763 46.22 15.52 -30.41
CA ALA A 763 46.14 14.12 -30.85
C ALA A 763 47.32 13.27 -30.30
N GLU A 764 47.58 12.10 -30.92
CA GLU A 764 48.49 11.02 -30.48
C GLU A 764 47.92 10.16 -29.33
N ALA A 765 48.03 8.83 -29.30
CA ALA A 765 48.68 7.89 -30.25
C ALA A 765 47.85 6.60 -30.38
N ALA A 766 48.11 5.83 -31.45
CA ALA A 766 47.59 4.48 -31.64
C ALA A 766 48.69 3.42 -31.41
N ASP A 767 48.31 2.23 -30.98
CA ASP A 767 49.10 1.01 -31.19
C ASP A 767 48.17 -0.17 -31.56
N THR A 768 48.76 -1.20 -32.18
CA THR A 768 48.06 -2.26 -32.90
C THR A 768 48.30 -3.63 -32.27
N GLY A 769 47.30 -4.50 -32.29
CA GLY A 769 47.38 -5.81 -31.64
C GLY A 769 46.27 -6.77 -32.06
N ALA A 770 46.22 -7.10 -33.36
CA ALA A 770 45.34 -8.16 -33.85
C ALA A 770 46.05 -9.52 -33.79
N ASP A 771 45.35 -10.54 -33.30
CA ASP A 771 45.46 -11.90 -33.85
C ASP A 771 44.09 -12.59 -33.77
N ALA A 772 43.84 -13.52 -34.69
CA ALA A 772 42.58 -14.23 -34.80
C ALA A 772 42.83 -15.66 -35.29
N SER A 773 42.38 -16.66 -34.51
CA SER A 773 42.33 -18.05 -34.95
C SER A 773 40.96 -18.66 -34.67
N VAL A 774 40.30 -19.11 -35.72
CA VAL A 774 39.01 -19.79 -35.67
C VAL A 774 39.24 -21.30 -35.76
N VAL A 775 38.69 -22.05 -34.81
CA VAL A 775 38.38 -23.48 -35.00
C VAL A 775 37.01 -23.74 -34.37
N ALA A 776 36.10 -24.30 -35.15
CA ALA A 776 34.89 -24.94 -34.66
C ALA A 776 35.02 -26.45 -34.88
N ASP A 777 34.34 -27.28 -34.07
CA ASP A 777 33.32 -28.25 -34.56
C ASP A 777 32.74 -29.12 -33.43
N SER A 778 31.46 -29.50 -33.58
CA SER A 778 30.80 -30.73 -33.10
C SER A 778 30.61 -31.01 -31.59
N GLY A 779 29.58 -31.81 -31.29
CA GLY A 779 29.52 -32.70 -30.12
C GLY A 779 28.31 -32.55 -29.20
N ALA A 780 27.27 -33.38 -29.38
CA ALA A 780 26.10 -33.42 -28.50
C ALA A 780 25.97 -34.76 -27.74
N ALA A 781 25.74 -34.67 -26.42
CA ALA A 781 25.04 -35.64 -25.54
C ALA A 781 25.63 -37.09 -25.42
N PRO A 782 25.21 -37.94 -24.43
CA PRO A 782 24.16 -37.77 -23.43
C PRO A 782 24.57 -38.10 -21.95
N LEU A 783 23.55 -38.30 -21.10
CA LEU A 783 23.54 -38.60 -19.65
C LEU A 783 24.26 -39.91 -19.25
N PRO A 784 24.53 -40.13 -17.94
CA PRO A 784 23.56 -40.94 -17.16
C PRO A 784 23.32 -40.52 -15.69
N LEU A 785 22.28 -41.10 -15.10
CA LEU A 785 21.88 -41.19 -13.68
C LEU A 785 21.39 -42.63 -13.42
N PRO A 786 21.06 -43.06 -12.18
CA PRO A 786 21.78 -42.89 -10.91
C PRO A 786 21.91 -44.23 -10.12
N GLU A 787 22.84 -44.37 -9.17
CA GLU A 787 22.83 -45.52 -8.21
C GLU A 787 23.28 -45.19 -6.78
N ALA A 788 22.68 -45.90 -5.82
CA ALA A 788 22.97 -46.06 -4.39
C ALA A 788 22.11 -47.25 -3.87
N PRO A 789 22.21 -47.78 -2.62
CA PRO A 789 23.15 -47.48 -1.52
C PRO A 789 23.78 -48.73 -0.82
N THR A 790 24.85 -48.51 -0.05
CA THR A 790 25.38 -49.40 1.05
C THR A 790 26.19 -48.51 2.01
N SER A 791 26.06 -48.43 3.35
CA SER A 791 25.71 -49.33 4.47
C SER A 791 26.93 -49.73 5.32
N GLU A 792 26.98 -49.16 6.54
CA GLU A 792 27.61 -49.64 7.79
C GLU A 792 29.15 -49.73 8.00
N ALA A 793 29.57 -48.98 9.04
CA ALA A 793 30.28 -49.43 10.26
C ALA A 793 31.83 -49.47 10.39
N ASP A 794 32.23 -48.95 11.56
CA ASP A 794 33.39 -49.25 12.44
C ASP A 794 34.86 -49.11 11.97
N GLY A 795 35.66 -48.52 12.87
CA GLY A 795 37.11 -48.32 12.67
C GLY A 795 37.79 -47.33 13.62
N GLY A 796 37.37 -47.25 14.90
CA GLY A 796 37.91 -46.27 15.85
C GLY A 796 39.28 -46.63 16.43
N CYS A 797 40.12 -45.62 16.70
CA CYS A 797 41.32 -45.74 17.54
C CYS A 797 41.60 -44.40 18.24
N GLY A 798 42.04 -44.42 19.50
CA GLY A 798 42.26 -43.20 20.28
C GLY A 798 43.06 -43.40 21.57
N CYS A 799 43.49 -42.31 22.19
CA CYS A 799 44.26 -42.32 23.43
C CYS A 799 43.62 -41.45 24.52
N ALA A 800 43.16 -42.12 25.58
CA ALA A 800 42.90 -41.55 26.91
C ALA A 800 44.24 -41.29 27.66
N VAL A 801 44.36 -40.87 28.93
CA VAL A 801 43.46 -40.72 30.10
C VAL A 801 43.93 -39.45 30.88
N VAL A 802 43.26 -38.83 31.86
CA VAL A 802 43.02 -39.13 33.31
C VAL A 802 42.11 -37.95 33.80
N GLY A 803 41.09 -38.01 34.66
CA GLY A 803 40.81 -38.77 35.90
C GLY A 803 40.96 -37.82 37.11
N ALA A 804 40.12 -37.74 38.15
CA ALA A 804 38.96 -38.50 38.67
C ALA A 804 37.86 -37.48 39.16
N ARG A 805 36.57 -37.77 39.45
CA ARG A 805 35.90 -38.73 40.36
C ARG A 805 36.38 -38.65 41.83
N SER A 806 35.53 -38.70 42.86
CA SER A 806 34.05 -38.67 42.99
C SER A 806 33.71 -38.11 44.43
N ASP A 807 32.55 -38.22 45.11
CA ASP A 807 31.35 -39.08 45.03
C ASP A 807 30.11 -38.44 45.75
N GLY A 808 29.05 -39.21 46.07
CA GLY A 808 27.75 -38.73 46.56
C GLY A 808 27.48 -38.77 48.10
N PRO A 809 26.30 -39.23 48.55
CA PRO A 809 25.14 -38.34 48.87
C PRO A 809 24.60 -38.48 50.32
N ILE A 810 23.62 -37.65 50.76
CA ILE A 810 22.56 -38.01 51.76
C ILE A 810 21.42 -36.96 51.97
N ALA A 811 20.19 -37.47 52.04
CA ALA A 811 18.92 -37.05 52.70
C ALA A 811 18.47 -35.57 52.97
N PHE A 812 17.23 -35.30 52.51
CA PHE A 812 16.07 -34.63 53.18
C PHE A 812 16.20 -33.24 53.87
N GLY A 813 15.30 -32.32 53.44
CA GLY A 813 14.92 -31.12 54.18
C GLY A 813 13.75 -30.36 53.54
N VAL A 814 12.50 -30.68 53.90
CA VAL A 814 11.29 -29.99 53.41
C VAL A 814 10.79 -29.01 54.46
N ILE A 815 10.64 -27.73 54.09
CA ILE A 815 9.79 -26.77 54.82
C ILE A 815 8.88 -26.09 53.81
N ALA A 816 7.58 -26.32 53.95
CA ALA A 816 6.53 -25.50 53.36
C ALA A 816 5.85 -24.71 54.47
N LEU A 817 5.53 -23.44 54.21
CA LEU A 817 4.65 -22.66 55.06
C LEU A 817 3.55 -22.05 54.21
N GLY A 818 2.29 -22.28 54.60
CA GLY A 818 1.12 -21.70 53.95
C GLY A 818 0.07 -21.33 54.99
N VAL A 819 -0.69 -20.28 54.71
CA VAL A 819 -1.88 -19.88 55.49
C VAL A 819 -3.02 -19.64 54.51
N VAL A 820 -4.23 -20.02 54.91
CA VAL A 820 -5.42 -20.15 54.03
C VAL A 820 -6.63 -19.53 54.75
N VAL A 821 -7.75 -19.34 54.01
CA VAL A 821 -9.09 -18.94 54.53
C VAL A 821 -9.18 -17.40 54.78
N ALA A 822 -10.26 -16.68 54.45
CA ALA A 822 -11.67 -17.06 54.23
C ALA A 822 -12.36 -16.35 53.04
N ARG A 823 -13.44 -16.98 52.52
CA ARG A 823 -14.50 -16.30 51.75
C ARG A 823 -15.46 -15.55 52.69
N ARG A 824 -16.01 -14.41 52.26
CA ARG A 824 -17.39 -13.99 52.61
C ARG A 824 -18.11 -13.32 51.44
N ARG A 825 -19.25 -13.91 51.03
CA ARG A 825 -20.31 -13.18 50.32
C ARG A 825 -21.10 -12.34 51.33
N ARG A 826 -21.61 -11.17 50.92
CA ARG A 826 -22.90 -10.64 51.39
C ARG A 826 -23.55 -9.83 50.26
N ARG A 827 -24.88 -9.96 50.15
CA ARG A 827 -25.76 -9.29 49.19
C ARG A 827 -26.86 -8.66 50.02
N ILE A 828 -26.93 -7.33 50.07
CA ILE A 828 -28.03 -6.60 50.72
C ILE A 828 -28.41 -5.41 49.84
N VAL A 829 -29.71 -5.31 49.61
CA VAL A 829 -30.54 -4.25 49.00
C VAL A 829 -31.77 -4.26 49.93
N PRO A 830 -32.35 -3.12 50.40
CA PRO A 830 -32.77 -2.00 49.55
C PRO A 830 -32.68 -0.57 50.15
N ALA A 831 -33.11 0.38 49.32
CA ALA A 831 -33.87 1.61 49.63
C ALA A 831 -33.39 2.59 50.71
N ALA A 832 -33.03 3.79 50.25
CA ALA A 832 -33.81 5.00 50.49
C ALA A 832 -33.88 5.81 49.19
#